data_AF-A0A959LAV3-F1
#
_entry.id   AF-A0A959LAV3-F1
#
_cell.length_a   1.000
_cell.length_b   1.000
_cell.length_c   1.000
_cell.angle_alpha   90.00
_cell.angle_beta   90.00
_cell.angle_gamma   90.00
#
_symmetry.space_group_name_H-M   'P 1'
#
loop_
_entity.id
_entity.type
_entity.pdbx_description
1 polymer ?
#
loop_
_entity_poly.entity_id
_entity_poly.type
_entity_poly.pdbx_seq_one_letter_code
_entity_poly.pdbx_strand_id
1 'polypeptide(L)'
;MIIVDKNKNDSKKWSKYFLVLLIAVIFLYLLLPSIYKYYKSSQNSNYYFCDAEEVRNENFLGVNAQFSGGQTQSSDYAFSGKYSSKLVGAEQYGLVLHLDYPKVGSVLKMSVMYYGDLTNIYLSCNSNPESNLFYSSKHIVQNMGNGWSKVELKVTVPDDDQLKYFLIFAYNPDPSKTVYYDDLTVEIEEKDLKSSFTPDIVSLYLDNKALNKLENQRNVALNKGILITDEDSWVKGKFSYDSLNTEVELRFKGDWVDHLEGDKWSYRIKMPSEESWKRMKEFSLQSPDKRFYVKEWVFHKMLENEDILSTPYDFIRFKLNNQPPYVYAYEGHMLKQIPESNKRREGVIIKFGEDEKWSRLADARDFGQNRAPYENEERVIANIEAFKSNKIKKNPVLMEQWQHAHELLYNYQQGISTPDAIFDIDRMAKYYAICDIMEANHSTIWHNQRFYYNPIIGKLEPIGFDGYSEEGELVYYGKPFLGNYMNDDHVNYWYAYYSYLFKDRKFSELYAHYLAEFSKKEYLEDFFDKYSMEINERIELLKEDFPSYNFETERIYAKAINISQEMKPADNHSVKVYIKSCESDSCTVSVVNVHRLPLTVFGSKNKLKDEEWHPVDAFLRTTKPGKKLKYFDIKIPIGDKILMWKLDGVEGDYYSNIQKINPPAHLELEYKSNHTLQLPLADDEYSIHGDLITINSGTHEVKKPMIVTADYQITINAGAEIELADDAYILSYGAVNILGTEENPVQIIAKGSNQGFSVIKPEGECIWTHVRFDGLDRLEENQWQLTGAVTVYEANINMDNVSISHNKCEDALNLIRSDFDINHLFISNTFADGFDADFCEGKIKNSVIRDTGNDALDFSGSTIEVEDCRLIKLGDKGLSAGEQSTISGENITVDGADIGIASKDLSLVRMKKVDIKNCDKGLSAYMKKPEYGGGRLEVKELKSENIQHLFLKDDLSVIMIDNEAK
;
A
#
# COMPACT_ATOMS: atom_id res chain seq x y z
N MET A 1 48.05 48.11 52.41
CA MET A 1 47.28 49.15 53.14
C MET A 1 45.81 48.74 53.05
N ILE A 2 45.19 48.47 54.20
CA ILE A 2 43.81 48.01 54.32
C ILE A 2 42.87 49.17 54.01
N ILE A 3 41.93 49.01 53.08
CA ILE A 3 40.63 49.69 53.14
C ILE A 3 39.55 48.68 52.75
N VAL A 4 38.83 48.24 53.78
CA VAL A 4 37.49 47.67 53.70
C VAL A 4 36.55 48.85 53.42
N ASP A 5 35.67 48.75 52.43
CA ASP A 5 34.47 49.59 52.44
C ASP A 5 33.19 48.81 52.14
N LYS A 6 32.24 49.06 53.05
CA LYS A 6 30.92 48.47 53.18
C LYS A 6 30.01 49.15 52.17
N ASN A 7 29.39 48.39 51.27
CA ASN A 7 28.05 48.71 50.74
C ASN A 7 27.44 47.50 50.04
N LYS A 8 27.30 46.39 50.77
CA LYS A 8 26.35 45.32 50.45
C LYS A 8 25.12 45.51 51.33
N ASN A 9 24.21 46.41 50.95
CA ASN A 9 22.80 46.30 51.41
C ASN A 9 21.76 47.10 50.62
N ASP A 10 22.12 47.96 49.66
CA ASP A 10 21.11 48.70 48.86
C ASP A 10 20.76 48.10 47.48
N SER A 11 21.51 47.10 46.99
CA SER A 11 21.20 46.46 45.70
C SER A 11 20.00 45.49 45.73
N LYS A 12 19.55 45.07 46.92
CA LYS A 12 18.37 44.17 47.06
C LYS A 12 17.03 44.91 47.09
N LYS A 13 17.00 46.22 47.35
CA LYS A 13 15.75 47.01 47.27
C LYS A 13 15.45 47.39 45.83
N TRP A 14 16.44 47.87 45.08
CA TRP A 14 16.26 48.21 43.67
C TRP A 14 15.92 47.00 42.79
N SER A 15 16.46 45.81 43.08
CA SER A 15 16.08 44.60 42.34
C SER A 15 14.62 44.18 42.56
N LYS A 16 14.06 44.42 43.76
CA LYS A 16 12.63 44.15 44.03
C LYS A 16 11.72 45.17 43.34
N TYR A 17 12.06 46.46 43.38
CA TYR A 17 11.27 47.47 42.67
C TYR A 17 11.37 47.32 41.16
N PHE A 18 12.56 46.98 40.63
CA PHE A 18 12.74 46.71 39.20
C PHE A 18 11.99 45.45 38.77
N LEU A 19 11.98 44.38 39.59
CA LEU A 19 11.22 43.17 39.28
C LEU A 19 9.70 43.42 39.34
N VAL A 20 9.22 44.19 40.32
CA VAL A 20 7.79 44.58 40.40
C VAL A 20 7.41 45.50 39.24
N LEU A 21 8.28 46.43 38.85
CA LEU A 21 8.06 47.30 37.69
C LEU A 21 8.10 46.50 36.38
N LEU A 22 9.02 45.54 36.24
CA LEU A 22 9.13 44.66 35.08
C LEU A 22 7.91 43.74 34.99
N ILE A 23 7.45 43.17 36.11
CA ILE A 23 6.22 42.37 36.16
C ILE A 23 5.02 43.25 35.84
N ALA A 24 4.92 44.48 36.37
CA ALA A 24 3.84 45.40 36.06
C ALA A 24 3.85 45.83 34.58
N VAL A 25 5.02 46.06 33.99
CA VAL A 25 5.19 46.40 32.56
C VAL A 25 4.87 45.19 31.69
N ILE A 26 5.29 43.98 32.05
CA ILE A 26 4.92 42.74 31.35
C ILE A 26 3.42 42.50 31.47
N PHE A 27 2.82 42.74 32.64
CA PHE A 27 1.38 42.59 32.86
C PHE A 27 0.58 43.63 32.05
N LEU A 28 1.03 44.89 32.02
CA LEU A 28 0.48 45.93 31.14
C LEU A 28 0.68 45.59 29.66
N TYR A 29 1.82 45.01 29.28
CA TYR A 29 2.12 44.61 27.90
C TYR A 29 1.30 43.38 27.47
N LEU A 30 0.99 42.47 28.38
CA LEU A 30 0.08 41.35 28.17
C LEU A 30 -1.40 41.81 28.14
N LEU A 31 -1.73 42.90 28.83
CA LEU A 31 -3.05 43.53 28.76
C LEU A 31 -3.23 44.44 27.54
N LEU A 32 -2.16 44.95 26.94
CA LEU A 32 -2.22 45.85 25.77
C LEU A 32 -2.98 45.24 24.58
N PRO A 33 -2.82 43.96 24.19
CA PRO A 33 -3.64 43.33 23.17
C PRO A 33 -5.12 43.30 23.53
N SER A 34 -5.47 42.99 24.78
CA SER A 34 -6.86 42.92 25.25
C SER A 34 -7.50 44.31 25.33
N ILE A 35 -6.76 45.31 25.80
CA ILE A 35 -7.19 46.71 25.86
C ILE A 35 -7.28 47.31 24.45
N TYR A 36 -6.33 47.01 23.56
CA TYR A 36 -6.37 47.42 22.15
C TYR A 36 -7.52 46.76 21.39
N LYS A 37 -7.80 45.47 21.65
CA LYS A 37 -8.94 44.73 21.10
C LYS A 37 -10.26 45.33 21.61
N TYR A 38 -10.37 45.65 22.90
CA TYR A 38 -11.52 46.31 23.51
C TYR A 38 -11.72 47.77 23.01
N TYR A 39 -10.64 48.52 22.84
CA TYR A 39 -10.69 49.91 22.34
C TYR A 39 -11.04 49.95 20.85
N LYS A 40 -10.48 49.03 20.04
CA LYS A 40 -10.79 48.87 18.61
C LYS A 40 -12.21 48.29 18.39
N SER A 41 -12.70 47.43 19.28
CA SER A 41 -14.07 46.87 19.22
C SER A 41 -15.16 47.89 19.58
N SER A 42 -14.88 48.83 20.49
CA SER A 42 -15.85 49.87 20.88
C SER A 42 -16.13 50.93 19.79
N GLN A 43 -15.35 50.94 18.69
CA GLN A 43 -15.49 51.88 17.58
C GLN A 43 -15.88 51.22 16.24
N ASN A 44 -15.96 49.90 16.15
CA ASN A 44 -16.18 49.18 14.90
C ASN A 44 -17.54 48.46 14.91
N SER A 45 -18.50 48.89 14.08
CA SER A 45 -19.84 48.27 13.95
C SER A 45 -19.81 46.84 13.41
N ASN A 46 -18.67 46.40 12.88
CA ASN A 46 -18.50 45.12 12.19
C ASN A 46 -17.92 44.02 13.09
N TYR A 47 -18.00 44.20 14.40
CA TYR A 47 -17.50 43.24 15.38
C TYR A 47 -18.50 43.05 16.52
N TYR A 48 -18.83 41.80 16.83
CA TYR A 48 -19.72 41.41 17.91
C TYR A 48 -19.00 40.46 18.86
N PHE A 49 -19.24 40.60 20.16
CA PHE A 49 -18.61 39.76 21.18
C PHE A 49 -19.53 39.52 22.37
N CYS A 50 -19.54 38.29 22.90
CA CYS A 50 -20.27 37.93 24.10
C CYS A 50 -19.44 36.96 24.97
N ASP A 51 -19.07 37.40 26.17
CA ASP A 51 -18.36 36.65 27.22
C ASP A 51 -19.30 36.08 28.29
N ALA A 52 -20.63 36.20 28.08
CA ALA A 52 -21.66 35.71 29.00
C ALA A 52 -21.64 36.32 30.42
N GLU A 53 -20.90 37.41 30.68
CA GLU A 53 -20.72 37.94 32.05
C GLU A 53 -21.95 38.69 32.59
N GLU A 54 -22.64 39.43 31.73
CA GLU A 54 -23.78 40.27 32.11
C GLU A 54 -25.08 39.80 31.45
N VAL A 55 -26.15 39.66 32.24
CA VAL A 55 -27.48 39.29 31.74
C VAL A 55 -28.49 40.38 32.09
N ARG A 56 -29.33 40.77 31.12
CA ARG A 56 -30.48 41.68 31.32
C ARG A 56 -31.66 41.19 30.49
N ASN A 57 -32.81 41.02 31.13
CA ASN A 57 -34.06 40.57 30.48
C ASN A 57 -33.86 39.31 29.64
N GLU A 58 -33.26 38.25 30.22
CA GLU A 58 -33.00 36.96 29.57
C GLU A 58 -31.99 36.99 28.40
N ASN A 59 -31.35 38.12 28.13
CA ASN A 59 -30.29 38.24 27.13
C ASN A 59 -28.93 38.51 27.78
N PHE A 60 -27.88 37.92 27.22
CA PHE A 60 -26.51 38.33 27.50
C PHE A 60 -26.23 39.70 26.87
N LEU A 61 -25.56 40.57 27.62
CA LEU A 61 -25.09 41.86 27.13
C LEU A 61 -23.70 41.67 26.52
N GLY A 62 -23.60 41.87 25.22
CA GLY A 62 -22.33 41.81 24.49
C GLY A 62 -21.92 43.14 23.89
N VAL A 63 -20.80 43.13 23.18
CA VAL A 63 -20.33 44.27 22.37
C VAL A 63 -21.18 44.34 21.10
N ASN A 64 -21.73 45.53 20.83
CA ASN A 64 -22.52 45.89 19.64
C ASN A 64 -23.85 45.12 19.43
N ALA A 65 -24.21 44.17 20.29
CA ALA A 65 -25.52 43.49 20.27
C ALA A 65 -25.90 42.90 21.64
N GLN A 66 -27.18 42.57 21.80
CA GLN A 66 -27.66 41.63 22.82
C GLN A 66 -27.72 40.23 22.22
N PHE A 67 -27.37 39.22 23.01
CA PHE A 67 -27.36 37.82 22.59
C PHE A 67 -28.41 37.08 23.41
N SER A 68 -29.32 36.37 22.75
CA SER A 68 -30.34 35.58 23.46
C SER A 68 -29.71 34.35 24.13
N GLY A 69 -30.40 33.81 25.13
CA GLY A 69 -29.92 32.64 25.87
C GLY A 69 -29.36 32.97 27.25
N GLY A 70 -29.60 34.15 27.80
CA GLY A 70 -29.09 34.57 29.11
C GLY A 70 -29.50 33.65 30.28
N GLN A 71 -30.59 32.89 30.14
CA GLN A 71 -30.99 31.86 31.10
C GLN A 71 -29.99 30.70 31.21
N THR A 72 -29.09 30.55 30.23
CA THR A 72 -28.04 29.51 30.22
C THR A 72 -26.79 29.92 30.98
N GLN A 73 -26.74 31.13 31.55
CA GLN A 73 -25.58 31.61 32.31
C GLN A 73 -25.24 30.65 33.48
N SER A 74 -23.98 30.22 33.56
CA SER A 74 -23.48 29.37 34.63
C SER A 74 -22.09 29.79 35.06
N SER A 75 -21.79 29.64 36.35
CA SER A 75 -20.45 29.82 36.92
C SER A 75 -19.70 28.49 37.12
N ASP A 76 -20.19 27.37 36.58
CA ASP A 76 -19.57 26.05 36.76
C ASP A 76 -18.20 25.98 36.08
N TYR A 77 -18.12 26.51 34.86
CA TYR A 77 -16.90 26.66 34.06
C TYR A 77 -16.98 27.99 33.32
N ALA A 78 -15.87 28.71 33.21
CA ALA A 78 -15.74 29.91 32.41
C ALA A 78 -14.34 29.94 31.78
N PHE A 79 -14.25 30.38 30.53
CA PHE A 79 -12.98 30.56 29.85
C PHE A 79 -12.41 31.94 30.19
N SER A 80 -13.23 32.97 30.04
CA SER A 80 -12.94 34.32 30.48
C SER A 80 -13.90 34.71 31.61
N GLY A 81 -13.57 35.71 32.43
CA GLY A 81 -14.49 36.17 33.48
C GLY A 81 -14.86 35.13 34.55
N LYS A 82 -16.15 35.08 34.90
CA LYS A 82 -16.75 34.24 35.96
C LYS A 82 -17.87 33.33 35.45
N TYR A 83 -18.43 33.60 34.28
CA TYR A 83 -19.62 32.95 33.76
C TYR A 83 -19.40 32.45 32.32
N SER A 84 -20.18 31.45 31.91
CA SER A 84 -20.29 30.99 30.52
C SER A 84 -21.72 30.56 30.22
N SER A 85 -22.01 30.20 28.97
CA SER A 85 -23.30 29.63 28.54
C SER A 85 -23.29 28.11 28.67
N LYS A 86 -24.01 27.57 29.67
CA LYS A 86 -24.19 26.12 29.91
C LYS A 86 -25.41 25.58 29.17
N LEU A 87 -25.18 24.66 28.24
CA LEU A 87 -26.23 24.03 27.43
C LEU A 87 -26.47 22.58 27.87
N VAL A 88 -27.68 22.27 28.30
CA VAL A 88 -28.11 20.94 28.77
C VAL A 88 -29.63 20.79 28.71
N GLY A 89 -30.12 19.58 28.42
CA GLY A 89 -31.56 19.29 28.43
C GLY A 89 -32.32 20.11 27.39
N ALA A 90 -33.33 20.87 27.82
CA ALA A 90 -34.14 21.71 26.94
C ALA A 90 -33.40 22.97 26.43
N GLU A 91 -32.32 23.38 27.10
CA GLU A 91 -31.52 24.56 26.74
C GLU A 91 -30.41 24.17 25.76
N GLN A 92 -30.79 23.93 24.50
CA GLN A 92 -29.87 23.46 23.45
C GLN A 92 -29.13 24.58 22.71
N TYR A 93 -29.49 25.83 22.93
CA TYR A 93 -28.95 26.99 22.21
C TYR A 93 -28.47 28.06 23.19
N GLY A 94 -27.33 28.66 22.93
CA GLY A 94 -26.79 29.76 23.74
C GLY A 94 -25.97 30.74 22.92
N LEU A 95 -25.70 31.91 23.52
CA LEU A 95 -24.98 33.01 22.88
C LEU A 95 -25.56 33.37 21.50
N VAL A 96 -26.88 33.48 21.39
CA VAL A 96 -27.56 33.62 20.09
C VAL A 96 -27.52 35.08 19.62
N LEU A 97 -26.73 35.37 18.59
CA LEU A 97 -26.71 36.66 17.90
C LEU A 97 -27.73 36.67 16.75
N HIS A 98 -28.57 37.69 16.72
CA HIS A 98 -29.43 38.01 15.57
C HIS A 98 -28.74 39.09 14.72
N LEU A 99 -28.24 38.70 13.54
CA LEU A 99 -27.58 39.60 12.60
C LEU A 99 -28.54 39.96 11.46
N ASP A 100 -29.10 41.15 11.53
CA ASP A 100 -30.07 41.66 10.54
C ASP A 100 -29.39 42.12 9.25
N TYR A 101 -30.01 41.78 8.12
CA TYR A 101 -29.65 42.20 6.77
C TYR A 101 -28.14 42.17 6.48
N PRO A 102 -27.52 40.98 6.59
CA PRO A 102 -26.08 40.85 6.34
C PRO A 102 -25.76 41.30 4.91
N LYS A 103 -24.72 42.13 4.75
CA LYS A 103 -24.34 42.67 3.44
C LYS A 103 -23.86 41.54 2.53
N VAL A 104 -24.48 41.37 1.37
CA VAL A 104 -24.08 40.40 0.33
C VAL A 104 -22.58 40.52 0.05
N GLY A 105 -21.91 39.37 -0.04
CA GLY A 105 -20.47 39.27 -0.29
C GLY A 105 -19.58 39.53 0.93
N SER A 106 -20.11 40.03 2.05
CA SER A 106 -19.33 40.14 3.28
C SER A 106 -18.98 38.76 3.85
N VAL A 107 -17.85 38.66 4.54
CA VAL A 107 -17.38 37.43 5.17
C VAL A 107 -17.57 37.54 6.68
N LEU A 108 -18.38 36.65 7.24
CA LEU A 108 -18.62 36.49 8.67
C LEU A 108 -17.58 35.51 9.21
N LYS A 109 -16.63 35.99 10.01
CA LYS A 109 -15.65 35.18 10.75
C LYS A 109 -16.14 35.03 12.18
N MET A 110 -16.57 33.83 12.53
CA MET A 110 -17.14 33.51 13.83
C MET A 110 -16.21 32.58 14.61
N SER A 111 -16.09 32.81 15.91
CA SER A 111 -15.37 31.90 16.79
C SER A 111 -15.99 31.83 18.17
N VAL A 112 -15.90 30.69 18.85
CA VAL A 112 -16.38 30.52 20.22
C VAL A 112 -15.47 29.57 20.97
N MET A 113 -15.33 29.77 22.28
CA MET A 113 -14.65 28.84 23.17
C MET A 113 -15.63 27.78 23.64
N TYR A 114 -15.20 26.52 23.58
CA TYR A 114 -15.99 25.34 23.92
C TYR A 114 -15.32 24.52 25.01
N TYR A 115 -16.10 24.04 25.99
CA TYR A 115 -15.68 23.10 27.01
C TYR A 115 -16.70 21.96 27.15
N GLY A 116 -16.26 20.72 26.94
CA GLY A 116 -17.12 19.53 26.96
C GLY A 116 -16.59 18.36 26.13
N ASP A 117 -17.48 17.45 25.77
CA ASP A 117 -17.20 16.31 24.91
C ASP A 117 -16.96 16.77 23.46
N LEU A 118 -15.73 16.59 22.95
CA LEU A 118 -15.32 17.10 21.64
C LEU A 118 -16.13 16.53 20.45
N THR A 119 -16.96 15.51 20.66
CA THR A 119 -17.87 14.98 19.64
C THR A 119 -19.14 15.84 19.44
N ASN A 120 -19.49 16.69 20.42
CA ASN A 120 -20.72 17.48 20.51
C ASN A 120 -20.50 19.00 20.36
N ILE A 121 -19.49 19.39 19.59
CA ILE A 121 -19.14 20.79 19.34
C ILE A 121 -19.88 21.32 18.12
N TYR A 122 -20.69 22.35 18.27
CA TYR A 122 -21.30 23.06 17.16
C TYR A 122 -21.33 24.57 17.39
N LEU A 123 -20.74 25.31 16.44
CA LEU A 123 -20.98 26.74 16.20
C LEU A 123 -21.76 26.85 14.88
N SER A 124 -22.92 27.50 14.92
CA SER A 124 -23.88 27.47 13.80
C SER A 124 -24.28 28.88 13.37
N CYS A 125 -24.63 29.02 12.09
CA CYS A 125 -25.16 30.22 11.46
C CYS A 125 -26.34 29.81 10.57
N ASN A 126 -27.56 30.19 10.94
CA ASN A 126 -28.80 29.79 10.27
C ASN A 126 -29.57 31.00 9.73
N SER A 127 -30.03 30.98 8.49
CA SER A 127 -30.79 32.10 7.93
C SER A 127 -32.25 32.12 8.40
N ASN A 128 -32.99 33.14 7.99
CA ASN A 128 -34.45 33.12 8.02
C ASN A 128 -35.03 31.97 7.15
N PRO A 129 -36.25 31.48 7.46
CA PRO A 129 -36.83 30.29 6.82
C PRO A 129 -36.98 30.37 5.30
N GLU A 130 -37.20 31.55 4.74
CA GLU A 130 -37.36 31.74 3.30
C GLU A 130 -36.04 31.53 2.53
N SER A 131 -34.91 31.90 3.14
CA SER A 131 -33.55 31.72 2.57
C SER A 131 -33.02 30.29 2.77
N ASN A 132 -33.43 29.61 3.85
CA ASN A 132 -33.11 28.19 4.14
C ASN A 132 -31.61 27.80 4.08
N LEU A 133 -30.71 28.71 4.49
CA LEU A 133 -29.27 28.50 4.57
C LEU A 133 -28.87 28.08 5.98
N PHE A 134 -28.06 27.01 6.09
CA PHE A 134 -27.55 26.53 7.36
C PHE A 134 -26.06 26.19 7.25
N TYR A 135 -25.24 26.87 8.06
CA TYR A 135 -23.82 26.62 8.18
C TYR A 135 -23.50 26.18 9.61
N SER A 136 -22.67 25.18 9.77
CA SER A 136 -22.19 24.79 11.11
C SER A 136 -20.76 24.28 11.05
N SER A 137 -20.02 24.47 12.14
CA SER A 137 -18.64 24.01 12.25
C SER A 137 -18.40 23.27 13.55
N LYS A 138 -17.62 22.18 13.44
CA LYS A 138 -16.97 21.49 14.56
C LYS A 138 -15.46 21.74 14.61
N HIS A 139 -14.95 22.63 13.74
CA HIS A 139 -13.53 22.79 13.50
C HIS A 139 -12.86 23.45 14.70
N ILE A 140 -12.11 22.66 15.47
CA ILE A 140 -11.24 23.15 16.53
C ILE A 140 -9.96 23.70 15.92
N VAL A 141 -9.77 25.02 15.99
CA VAL A 141 -8.55 25.68 15.47
C VAL A 141 -7.44 25.77 16.52
N GLN A 142 -7.80 25.64 17.80
CA GLN A 142 -6.83 25.69 18.89
C GLN A 142 -7.35 24.94 20.11
N ASN A 143 -6.53 24.05 20.68
CA ASN A 143 -6.79 23.43 21.97
C ASN A 143 -5.94 24.14 23.04
N MET A 144 -6.58 24.62 24.10
CA MET A 144 -5.91 25.41 25.15
C MET A 144 -5.22 24.54 26.22
N GLY A 145 -5.38 23.22 26.15
CA GLY A 145 -4.75 22.26 27.09
C GLY A 145 -5.38 22.22 28.49
N ASN A 146 -6.37 23.07 28.76
CA ASN A 146 -7.11 23.17 30.02
C ASN A 146 -8.58 22.70 29.91
N GLY A 147 -8.90 21.94 28.86
CA GLY A 147 -10.26 21.47 28.55
C GLY A 147 -11.05 22.40 27.62
N TRP A 148 -10.59 23.64 27.39
CA TRP A 148 -11.18 24.55 26.42
C TRP A 148 -10.60 24.37 25.02
N SER A 149 -11.47 24.43 24.01
CA SER A 149 -11.13 24.41 22.59
C SER A 149 -11.74 25.61 21.89
N LYS A 150 -10.99 26.26 21.01
CA LYS A 150 -11.50 27.34 20.15
C LYS A 150 -12.06 26.74 18.88
N VAL A 151 -13.30 27.10 18.55
CA VAL A 151 -14.04 26.62 17.38
C VAL A 151 -14.27 27.79 16.43
N GLU A 152 -14.06 27.60 15.14
CA GLU A 152 -14.26 28.65 14.13
C GLU A 152 -15.23 28.24 13.02
N LEU A 153 -16.03 29.21 12.56
CA LEU A 153 -16.91 29.12 11.39
C LEU A 153 -16.72 30.37 10.54
N LYS A 154 -16.55 30.20 9.23
CA LYS A 154 -16.45 31.30 8.27
C LYS A 154 -17.59 31.16 7.26
N VAL A 155 -18.35 32.23 7.05
CA VAL A 155 -19.50 32.25 6.12
C VAL A 155 -19.39 33.46 5.22
N THR A 156 -19.41 33.26 3.90
CA THR A 156 -19.59 34.34 2.94
C THR A 156 -21.08 34.55 2.72
N VAL A 157 -21.57 35.76 2.93
CA VAL A 157 -22.99 36.11 2.77
C VAL A 157 -23.36 36.00 1.29
N PRO A 158 -24.30 35.11 0.91
CA PRO A 158 -24.69 34.92 -0.49
C PRO A 158 -25.57 36.06 -0.99
N ASP A 159 -25.67 36.19 -2.32
CA ASP A 159 -26.60 37.10 -2.99
C ASP A 159 -27.99 36.44 -3.01
N ASP A 160 -28.74 36.58 -1.92
CA ASP A 160 -30.07 36.02 -1.74
C ASP A 160 -31.06 37.12 -1.33
N ASP A 161 -31.96 37.48 -2.26
CA ASP A 161 -33.00 38.49 -2.04
C ASP A 161 -34.00 38.12 -0.93
N GLN A 162 -34.08 36.85 -0.55
CA GLN A 162 -34.92 36.35 0.54
C GLN A 162 -34.18 36.37 1.89
N LEU A 163 -32.86 36.56 1.91
CA LEU A 163 -32.05 36.62 3.14
C LEU A 163 -32.31 37.92 3.89
N LYS A 164 -32.92 37.81 5.07
CA LYS A 164 -33.25 38.93 5.97
C LYS A 164 -32.37 38.98 7.20
N TYR A 165 -31.94 37.82 7.73
CA TYR A 165 -31.08 37.77 8.91
C TYR A 165 -30.34 36.43 9.00
N PHE A 166 -29.26 36.41 9.77
CA PHE A 166 -28.63 35.21 10.30
C PHE A 166 -28.80 35.10 11.82
N LEU A 167 -29.08 33.90 12.32
CA LEU A 167 -28.95 33.50 13.71
C LEU A 167 -27.61 32.80 13.88
N ILE A 168 -26.70 33.40 14.63
CA ILE A 168 -25.39 32.82 14.94
C ILE A 168 -25.43 32.35 16.39
N PHE A 169 -25.14 31.08 16.66
CA PHE A 169 -25.33 30.51 17.99
C PHE A 169 -24.44 29.31 18.27
N ALA A 170 -24.18 29.09 19.55
CA ALA A 170 -23.67 27.83 20.07
C ALA A 170 -24.80 26.81 20.19
N TYR A 171 -24.56 25.56 19.77
CA TYR A 171 -25.58 24.52 19.72
C TYR A 171 -25.12 23.22 20.39
N ASN A 172 -26.00 22.65 21.21
CA ASN A 172 -25.84 21.31 21.78
C ASN A 172 -26.85 20.34 21.15
N PRO A 173 -26.43 19.45 20.22
CA PRO A 173 -27.34 18.50 19.58
C PRO A 173 -27.78 17.35 20.49
N ASP A 174 -27.04 17.08 21.57
CA ASP A 174 -27.32 15.96 22.47
C ASP A 174 -27.80 16.50 23.82
N PRO A 175 -29.13 16.54 24.05
CA PRO A 175 -29.69 17.08 25.29
C PRO A 175 -29.30 16.26 26.53
N SER A 176 -28.75 15.05 26.37
CA SER A 176 -28.24 14.23 27.48
C SER A 176 -26.85 14.66 27.97
N LYS A 177 -26.15 15.51 27.22
CA LYS A 177 -24.79 15.96 27.52
C LYS A 177 -24.80 17.41 27.95
N THR A 178 -23.93 17.75 28.88
CA THR A 178 -23.71 19.14 29.32
C THR A 178 -22.45 19.68 28.65
N VAL A 179 -22.58 20.85 28.02
CA VAL A 179 -21.48 21.56 27.37
C VAL A 179 -21.49 23.03 27.75
N TYR A 180 -20.34 23.69 27.65
CA TYR A 180 -20.19 25.11 27.99
C TYR A 180 -19.58 25.86 26.83
N TYR A 181 -20.10 27.05 26.56
CA TYR A 181 -19.63 27.94 25.52
C TYR A 181 -19.35 29.33 26.09
N ASP A 182 -18.28 29.95 25.64
CA ASP A 182 -17.82 31.23 26.13
C ASP A 182 -17.13 32.04 25.01
N ASP A 183 -16.95 33.34 25.20
CA ASP A 183 -16.23 34.24 24.29
C ASP A 183 -16.65 34.13 22.80
N LEU A 184 -17.96 34.15 22.50
CA LEU A 184 -18.43 34.17 21.10
C LEU A 184 -18.01 35.48 20.43
N THR A 185 -17.28 35.40 19.33
CA THR A 185 -16.88 36.53 18.48
C THR A 185 -17.48 36.39 17.09
N VAL A 186 -17.96 37.49 16.51
CA VAL A 186 -18.33 37.59 15.09
C VAL A 186 -17.66 38.83 14.49
N GLU A 187 -16.78 38.66 13.52
CA GLU A 187 -16.15 39.74 12.77
C GLU A 187 -16.65 39.74 11.32
N ILE A 188 -17.09 40.90 10.84
CA ILE A 188 -17.63 41.07 9.49
C ILE A 188 -16.59 41.79 8.64
N GLU A 189 -16.05 41.08 7.65
CA GLU A 189 -15.23 41.67 6.60
C GLU A 189 -16.12 42.01 5.42
N GLU A 190 -16.50 43.29 5.31
CA GLU A 190 -17.23 43.76 4.13
C GLU A 190 -16.37 43.65 2.88
N LYS A 191 -16.83 42.87 1.90
CA LYS A 191 -16.35 42.93 0.52
C LYS A 191 -17.48 43.52 -0.33
N ASP A 192 -17.19 44.60 -1.05
CA ASP A 192 -18.08 45.10 -2.10
C ASP A 192 -17.98 44.17 -3.32
N LEU A 193 -18.68 43.03 -3.27
CA LEU A 193 -18.87 42.16 -4.42
C LEU A 193 -20.30 42.38 -4.93
N LYS A 194 -20.46 43.36 -5.82
CA LYS A 194 -21.66 43.40 -6.66
C LYS A 194 -21.57 42.25 -7.65
N SER A 195 -22.61 41.43 -7.72
CA SER A 195 -22.78 40.45 -8.79
C SER A 195 -22.55 41.13 -10.15
N SER A 196 -21.75 40.48 -10.99
CA SER A 196 -21.42 40.95 -12.34
C SER A 196 -21.86 39.98 -13.44
N PHE A 197 -22.39 38.82 -13.07
CA PHE A 197 -22.82 37.80 -14.02
C PHE A 197 -24.22 38.08 -14.53
N THR A 198 -24.31 38.67 -15.71
CA THR A 198 -25.54 38.70 -16.50
C THR A 198 -25.38 37.71 -17.65
N PRO A 199 -26.11 36.58 -17.66
CA PRO A 199 -25.95 35.61 -18.72
C PRO A 199 -26.50 36.16 -20.03
N ASP A 200 -25.68 36.04 -21.06
CA ASP A 200 -26.01 36.55 -22.39
C ASP A 200 -27.25 35.86 -22.95
N ILE A 201 -28.07 36.63 -23.66
CA ILE A 201 -29.15 36.09 -24.48
C ILE A 201 -28.65 36.01 -25.92
N VAL A 202 -28.49 34.79 -26.40
CA VAL A 202 -28.03 34.50 -27.76
C VAL A 202 -29.19 33.89 -28.54
N SER A 203 -29.45 34.41 -29.73
CA SER A 203 -30.49 33.90 -30.62
C SER A 203 -29.91 33.33 -31.90
N LEU A 204 -30.44 32.19 -32.34
CA LEU A 204 -30.16 31.61 -33.64
C LEU A 204 -31.45 31.45 -34.43
N TYR A 205 -31.49 32.01 -35.63
CA TYR A 205 -32.57 31.83 -36.58
C TYR A 205 -32.16 30.90 -37.72
N LEU A 206 -32.95 29.86 -37.95
CA LEU A 206 -32.83 28.88 -39.02
C LEU A 206 -34.11 28.90 -39.87
N ASP A 207 -33.95 29.00 -41.19
CA ASP A 207 -35.08 28.85 -42.10
C ASP A 207 -35.54 27.38 -42.19
N ASN A 208 -36.71 27.15 -42.80
CA ASN A 208 -37.27 25.80 -42.93
C ASN A 208 -36.35 24.85 -43.72
N LYS A 209 -35.53 25.37 -44.65
CA LYS A 209 -34.62 24.55 -45.44
C LYS A 209 -33.47 24.04 -44.57
N ALA A 210 -32.88 24.90 -43.74
CA ALA A 210 -31.85 24.55 -42.78
C ALA A 210 -32.38 23.57 -41.72
N LEU A 211 -33.57 23.84 -41.17
CA LEU A 211 -34.23 22.95 -40.20
C LEU A 211 -34.47 21.55 -40.77
N ASN A 212 -35.12 21.44 -41.93
CA ASN A 212 -35.40 20.14 -42.54
C ASN A 212 -34.13 19.34 -42.82
N LYS A 213 -33.03 20.02 -43.19
CA LYS A 213 -31.73 19.36 -43.41
C LYS A 213 -31.15 18.83 -42.11
N LEU A 214 -31.17 19.62 -41.04
CA LEU A 214 -30.72 19.19 -39.71
C LEU A 214 -31.61 18.06 -39.17
N GLU A 215 -32.93 18.16 -39.27
CA GLU A 215 -33.85 17.10 -38.82
C GLU A 215 -33.60 15.77 -39.55
N ASN A 216 -33.34 15.80 -40.86
CA ASN A 216 -32.98 14.60 -41.61
C ASN A 216 -31.66 14.00 -41.09
N GLN A 217 -30.62 14.83 -40.91
CA GLN A 217 -29.34 14.37 -40.35
C GLN A 217 -29.50 13.77 -38.95
N ARG A 218 -30.31 14.40 -38.10
CA ARG A 218 -30.63 13.92 -36.76
C ARG A 218 -31.29 12.56 -36.81
N ASN A 219 -32.33 12.38 -37.63
CA ASN A 219 -33.03 11.11 -37.73
C ASN A 219 -32.12 10.00 -38.26
N VAL A 220 -31.24 10.30 -39.22
CA VAL A 220 -30.22 9.36 -39.69
C VAL A 220 -29.25 8.98 -38.56
N ALA A 221 -28.76 9.96 -37.81
CA ALA A 221 -27.84 9.72 -36.70
C ALA A 221 -28.48 8.90 -35.58
N LEU A 222 -29.70 9.24 -35.15
CA LEU A 222 -30.46 8.50 -34.13
C LEU A 222 -30.72 7.05 -34.55
N ASN A 223 -31.05 6.81 -35.83
CA ASN A 223 -31.25 5.45 -36.34
C ASN A 223 -29.96 4.63 -36.37
N LYS A 224 -28.81 5.26 -36.66
CA LYS A 224 -27.49 4.60 -36.65
C LYS A 224 -26.85 4.54 -35.26
N GLY A 225 -27.34 5.34 -34.32
CA GLY A 225 -26.75 5.56 -33.00
C GLY A 225 -25.44 6.38 -33.01
N ILE A 226 -25.00 6.90 -34.16
CA ILE A 226 -23.77 7.69 -34.30
C ILE A 226 -23.98 8.82 -35.32
N LEU A 227 -23.44 10.01 -35.02
CA LEU A 227 -23.45 11.17 -35.89
C LEU A 227 -22.16 11.19 -36.72
N ILE A 228 -22.30 11.18 -38.04
CA ILE A 228 -21.19 11.35 -38.99
C ILE A 228 -21.31 12.76 -39.58
N THR A 229 -20.22 13.53 -39.57
CA THR A 229 -20.22 14.90 -40.08
C THR A 229 -19.14 15.12 -41.16
N ASP A 230 -19.49 15.92 -42.16
CA ASP A 230 -18.70 16.24 -43.36
C ASP A 230 -18.95 17.69 -43.80
N GLU A 231 -18.40 18.09 -44.95
CA GLU A 231 -18.61 19.45 -45.52
C GLU A 231 -20.08 19.71 -45.90
N ASP A 232 -20.81 18.67 -46.31
CA ASP A 232 -22.24 18.76 -46.59
C ASP A 232 -23.10 18.85 -45.31
N SER A 233 -22.48 18.74 -44.13
CA SER A 233 -23.21 18.81 -42.87
C SER A 233 -23.59 20.24 -42.45
N TRP A 234 -22.95 21.26 -43.02
CA TRP A 234 -23.18 22.65 -42.65
C TRP A 234 -24.47 23.23 -43.25
N VAL A 235 -25.15 24.07 -42.46
CA VAL A 235 -26.31 24.88 -42.87
C VAL A 235 -26.08 26.35 -42.48
N LYS A 236 -26.81 27.25 -43.13
CA LYS A 236 -26.75 28.69 -42.82
C LYS A 236 -27.81 29.06 -41.79
N GLY A 237 -27.47 29.99 -40.91
CA GLY A 237 -28.37 30.58 -39.92
C GLY A 237 -28.03 32.04 -39.67
N LYS A 238 -28.88 32.74 -38.90
CA LYS A 238 -28.58 34.10 -38.40
C LYS A 238 -28.35 34.05 -36.90
N PHE A 239 -27.16 34.44 -36.48
CA PHE A 239 -26.78 34.56 -35.08
C PHE A 239 -27.00 36.00 -34.62
N SER A 240 -27.59 36.17 -33.44
CA SER A 240 -27.80 37.49 -32.84
C SER A 240 -27.44 37.50 -31.36
N TYR A 241 -26.68 38.52 -30.96
CA TYR A 241 -26.27 38.78 -29.57
C TYR A 241 -26.04 40.27 -29.39
N ASP A 242 -26.76 40.91 -28.46
CA ASP A 242 -26.73 42.37 -28.28
C ASP A 242 -26.91 43.12 -29.62
N SER A 243 -25.95 43.95 -30.05
CA SER A 243 -25.98 44.62 -31.35
C SER A 243 -25.44 43.77 -32.52
N LEU A 244 -24.82 42.62 -32.25
CA LEU A 244 -24.27 41.74 -33.27
C LEU A 244 -25.41 40.95 -33.92
N ASN A 245 -25.52 41.03 -35.25
CA ASN A 245 -26.48 40.26 -36.04
C ASN A 245 -25.85 39.86 -37.37
N THR A 246 -25.60 38.56 -37.55
CA THR A 246 -24.75 38.08 -38.64
C THR A 246 -25.15 36.71 -39.16
N GLU A 247 -24.81 36.43 -40.42
CA GLU A 247 -24.99 35.10 -41.00
C GLU A 247 -23.87 34.18 -40.51
N VAL A 248 -24.24 32.99 -40.03
CA VAL A 248 -23.31 31.97 -39.54
C VAL A 248 -23.51 30.66 -40.27
N GLU A 249 -22.45 29.85 -40.29
CA GLU A 249 -22.55 28.44 -40.65
C GLU A 249 -22.68 27.62 -39.37
N LEU A 250 -23.55 26.62 -39.37
CA LEU A 250 -23.66 25.69 -38.24
C LEU A 250 -23.90 24.24 -38.68
N ARG A 251 -23.56 23.32 -37.80
CA ARG A 251 -23.87 21.88 -37.90
C ARG A 251 -24.12 21.31 -36.50
N PHE A 252 -24.54 20.06 -36.39
CA PHE A 252 -24.54 19.38 -35.10
C PHE A 252 -23.12 19.18 -34.55
N LYS A 253 -22.99 19.24 -33.22
CA LYS A 253 -21.78 18.87 -32.46
C LYS A 253 -21.89 17.43 -31.97
N GLY A 254 -20.73 16.79 -31.79
CA GLY A 254 -20.59 15.47 -31.19
C GLY A 254 -20.42 14.39 -32.25
N ASP A 255 -20.05 13.21 -31.78
CA ASP A 255 -20.04 11.96 -32.56
C ASP A 255 -21.15 11.03 -32.04
N TRP A 256 -21.40 11.04 -30.73
CA TRP A 256 -22.51 10.34 -30.10
C TRP A 256 -23.84 11.06 -30.29
N VAL A 257 -24.93 10.29 -30.19
CA VAL A 257 -26.30 10.79 -30.37
C VAL A 257 -26.85 11.51 -29.14
N ASP A 258 -26.18 11.40 -28.00
CA ASP A 258 -26.46 12.13 -26.75
C ASP A 258 -26.66 13.63 -27.00
N HIS A 259 -25.82 14.21 -27.85
CA HIS A 259 -25.89 15.62 -28.27
C HIS A 259 -27.13 15.98 -29.11
N LEU A 260 -27.89 14.99 -29.57
CA LEU A 260 -29.06 15.12 -30.45
C LEU A 260 -30.38 14.69 -29.78
N GLU A 261 -30.30 14.03 -28.62
CA GLU A 261 -31.47 13.53 -27.91
C GLU A 261 -32.31 14.66 -27.29
N GLY A 262 -33.62 14.41 -27.14
CA GLY A 262 -34.57 15.39 -26.63
C GLY A 262 -34.70 16.66 -27.50
N ASP A 263 -35.05 17.77 -26.86
CA ASP A 263 -35.36 19.05 -27.50
C ASP A 263 -34.19 20.06 -27.43
N LYS A 264 -33.10 19.73 -26.73
CA LYS A 264 -31.93 20.61 -26.56
C LYS A 264 -30.71 20.12 -27.36
N TRP A 265 -30.73 20.31 -28.68
CA TRP A 265 -29.66 19.82 -29.57
C TRP A 265 -28.39 20.65 -29.45
N SER A 266 -27.24 20.00 -29.63
CA SER A 266 -25.94 20.66 -29.58
C SER A 266 -25.47 21.09 -30.97
N TYR A 267 -25.03 22.35 -31.09
CA TYR A 267 -24.60 22.97 -32.33
C TYR A 267 -23.10 23.30 -32.30
N ARG A 268 -22.45 23.23 -33.45
CA ARG A 268 -21.19 23.90 -33.72
C ARG A 268 -21.44 25.05 -34.67
N ILE A 269 -21.03 26.25 -34.27
CA ILE A 269 -21.26 27.50 -34.96
C ILE A 269 -19.92 28.08 -35.42
N LYS A 270 -19.91 28.60 -36.65
CA LYS A 270 -18.77 29.26 -37.28
C LYS A 270 -19.18 30.65 -37.73
N MET A 271 -18.46 31.64 -37.18
CA MET A 271 -18.64 33.06 -37.46
C MET A 271 -17.97 33.44 -38.79
N PRO A 272 -18.42 34.53 -39.43
CA PRO A 272 -17.72 35.14 -40.57
C PRO A 272 -16.27 35.54 -40.25
N SER A 273 -15.43 35.66 -41.29
CA SER A 273 -14.01 35.99 -41.16
C SER A 273 -13.75 37.32 -40.46
N GLU A 274 -14.66 38.29 -40.57
CA GLU A 274 -14.50 39.64 -40.00
C GLU A 274 -15.13 39.80 -38.61
N GLU A 275 -15.93 38.84 -38.14
CA GLU A 275 -16.71 38.98 -36.89
C GLU A 275 -16.44 37.86 -35.89
N SER A 276 -16.52 38.15 -34.60
CA SER A 276 -16.34 37.13 -33.55
C SER A 276 -17.26 37.39 -32.38
N TRP A 277 -17.69 36.34 -31.69
CA TRP A 277 -18.45 36.45 -30.46
C TRP A 277 -17.55 36.08 -29.28
N LYS A 278 -17.38 36.98 -28.30
CA LYS A 278 -16.43 36.81 -27.19
C LYS A 278 -15.03 36.38 -27.64
N ARG A 279 -14.54 36.99 -28.73
CA ARG A 279 -13.28 36.64 -29.44
C ARG A 279 -13.28 35.24 -30.10
N MET A 280 -14.35 34.47 -30.02
CA MET A 280 -14.47 33.16 -30.66
C MET A 280 -14.92 33.29 -32.12
N LYS A 281 -14.24 32.55 -33.00
CA LYS A 281 -14.61 32.39 -34.41
C LYS A 281 -15.39 31.11 -34.67
N GLU A 282 -15.12 30.08 -33.88
CA GLU A 282 -15.85 28.82 -33.87
C GLU A 282 -16.06 28.41 -32.42
N PHE A 283 -17.27 27.98 -32.12
CA PHE A 283 -17.68 27.57 -30.79
C PHE A 283 -18.85 26.61 -30.90
N SER A 284 -19.18 25.98 -29.79
CA SER A 284 -20.32 25.10 -29.69
C SER A 284 -21.30 25.59 -28.66
N LEU A 285 -22.58 25.36 -28.91
CA LEU A 285 -23.67 25.57 -27.96
C LEU A 285 -24.24 24.19 -27.66
N GLN A 286 -24.30 23.80 -26.39
CA GLN A 286 -24.77 22.48 -25.97
C GLN A 286 -25.59 22.57 -24.70
N SER A 287 -26.43 21.56 -24.47
CA SER A 287 -27.15 21.45 -23.20
C SER A 287 -26.13 21.24 -22.05
N PRO A 288 -26.30 21.91 -20.88
CA PRO A 288 -25.35 21.83 -19.77
C PRO A 288 -25.05 20.42 -19.25
N ASP A 289 -26.03 19.51 -19.30
CA ASP A 289 -25.89 18.11 -18.89
C ASP A 289 -24.84 17.34 -19.70
N LYS A 290 -24.62 17.70 -20.97
CA LYS A 290 -23.61 17.05 -21.85
C LYS A 290 -22.16 17.26 -21.42
N ARG A 291 -21.97 18.13 -20.43
CA ARG A 291 -20.68 18.41 -19.78
C ARG A 291 -20.82 18.43 -18.26
N PHE A 292 -21.82 17.76 -17.70
CA PHE A 292 -21.95 17.66 -16.25
C PHE A 292 -22.05 19.03 -15.53
N TYR A 293 -22.75 19.98 -16.17
CA TYR A 293 -23.19 21.24 -15.59
C TYR A 293 -22.05 22.13 -15.08
N VAL A 294 -22.20 22.77 -13.91
CA VAL A 294 -21.20 23.68 -13.32
C VAL A 294 -19.87 22.99 -13.03
N LYS A 295 -19.83 21.65 -12.89
CA LYS A 295 -18.56 20.96 -12.59
C LYS A 295 -17.53 21.11 -13.72
N GLU A 296 -17.92 21.09 -14.99
CA GLU A 296 -17.01 21.41 -16.11
C GLU A 296 -16.51 22.85 -16.04
N TRP A 297 -17.39 23.80 -15.72
CA TRP A 297 -16.98 25.20 -15.52
C TRP A 297 -15.95 25.33 -14.38
N VAL A 298 -16.17 24.66 -13.26
CA VAL A 298 -15.23 24.63 -12.12
C VAL A 298 -13.90 24.00 -12.53
N PHE A 299 -13.92 22.92 -13.31
CA PHE A 299 -12.71 22.31 -13.88
C PHE A 299 -11.93 23.31 -14.74
N HIS A 300 -12.61 24.03 -15.65
CA HIS A 300 -11.99 25.12 -16.42
C HIS A 300 -11.40 26.22 -15.53
N LYS A 301 -12.10 26.63 -14.46
CA LYS A 301 -11.56 27.63 -13.51
C LYS A 301 -10.34 27.15 -12.74
N MET A 302 -10.26 25.88 -12.40
CA MET A 302 -9.08 25.32 -11.77
C MET A 302 -7.89 25.26 -12.72
N LEU A 303 -8.11 24.91 -14.00
CA LEU A 303 -7.08 24.98 -15.05
C LEU A 303 -6.58 26.41 -15.25
N GLU A 304 -7.49 27.39 -15.36
CA GLU A 304 -7.16 28.81 -15.51
C GLU A 304 -6.36 29.33 -14.30
N ASN A 305 -6.72 28.92 -13.07
CA ASN A 305 -6.04 29.32 -11.85
C ASN A 305 -4.56 28.89 -11.83
N GLU A 306 -4.28 27.74 -12.43
CA GLU A 306 -2.95 27.12 -12.48
C GLU A 306 -2.21 27.36 -13.81
N ASP A 307 -2.69 28.32 -14.61
CA ASP A 307 -2.13 28.71 -15.91
C ASP A 307 -2.01 27.55 -16.91
N ILE A 308 -3.01 26.65 -16.90
CA ILE A 308 -3.20 25.60 -17.88
C ILE A 308 -4.19 26.06 -18.95
N LEU A 309 -3.87 25.83 -20.22
CA LEU A 309 -4.76 26.20 -21.31
C LEU A 309 -6.05 25.39 -21.24
N SER A 310 -7.17 26.05 -21.50
CA SER A 310 -8.46 25.40 -21.66
C SER A 310 -9.32 26.11 -22.69
N THR A 311 -10.39 25.47 -23.15
CA THR A 311 -11.41 26.14 -23.98
C THR A 311 -12.17 27.17 -23.15
N PRO A 312 -12.56 28.33 -23.73
CA PRO A 312 -13.52 29.21 -23.11
C PRO A 312 -14.85 28.47 -22.89
N TYR A 313 -15.35 28.46 -21.66
CA TYR A 313 -16.56 27.74 -21.27
C TYR A 313 -17.39 28.56 -20.28
N ASP A 314 -18.67 28.81 -20.57
CA ASP A 314 -19.63 29.40 -19.62
C ASP A 314 -21.07 29.17 -20.09
N PHE A 315 -22.05 29.66 -19.33
CA PHE A 315 -23.48 29.48 -19.59
C PHE A 315 -24.14 30.72 -20.20
N ILE A 316 -25.16 30.49 -21.01
CA ILE A 316 -25.96 31.52 -21.68
C ILE A 316 -27.43 31.10 -21.74
N ARG A 317 -28.30 32.07 -22.02
CA ARG A 317 -29.69 31.84 -22.44
C ARG A 317 -29.75 31.80 -23.97
N PHE A 318 -29.96 30.62 -24.53
CA PHE A 318 -30.00 30.37 -25.96
C PHE A 318 -31.43 30.23 -26.48
N LYS A 319 -31.74 30.98 -27.54
CA LYS A 319 -33.04 30.98 -28.22
C LYS A 319 -32.91 30.48 -29.65
N LEU A 320 -33.63 29.41 -29.99
CA LEU A 320 -33.73 28.91 -31.37
C LEU A 320 -35.07 29.32 -32.00
N ASN A 321 -35.02 30.07 -33.11
CA ASN A 321 -36.21 30.58 -33.79
C ASN A 321 -37.19 31.28 -32.82
N ASN A 322 -38.42 30.77 -32.73
CA ASN A 322 -39.50 31.31 -31.93
C ASN A 322 -39.65 30.60 -30.57
N GLN A 323 -38.74 29.68 -30.22
CA GLN A 323 -38.77 29.01 -28.93
C GLN A 323 -38.42 29.98 -27.78
N PRO A 324 -38.82 29.70 -26.54
CA PRO A 324 -38.31 30.44 -25.39
C PRO A 324 -36.78 30.24 -25.24
N PRO A 325 -36.07 31.16 -24.58
CA PRO A 325 -34.67 30.97 -24.27
C PRO A 325 -34.50 29.85 -23.23
N TYR A 326 -33.53 28.98 -23.46
CA TYR A 326 -33.13 27.91 -22.56
C TYR A 326 -31.66 28.05 -22.19
N VAL A 327 -31.28 27.57 -21.01
CA VAL A 327 -29.89 27.54 -20.55
C VAL A 327 -29.08 26.54 -21.36
N TYR A 328 -28.00 27.04 -21.95
CA TYR A 328 -27.01 26.31 -22.73
C TYR A 328 -25.61 26.65 -22.21
N ALA A 329 -24.67 25.71 -22.34
CA ALA A 329 -23.25 25.97 -22.21
C ALA A 329 -22.68 26.33 -23.59
N TYR A 330 -21.80 27.33 -23.65
CA TYR A 330 -20.93 27.54 -24.81
C TYR A 330 -19.53 27.01 -24.53
N GLU A 331 -18.88 26.49 -25.56
CA GLU A 331 -17.51 25.98 -25.50
C GLU A 331 -16.74 26.43 -26.75
N GLY A 332 -15.60 27.10 -26.57
CA GLY A 332 -14.76 27.55 -27.68
C GLY A 332 -14.10 26.39 -28.45
N HIS A 333 -13.90 26.56 -29.75
CA HIS A 333 -13.19 25.57 -30.57
C HIS A 333 -11.67 25.76 -30.56
N MET A 334 -10.93 24.71 -30.95
CA MET A 334 -9.46 24.62 -30.92
C MET A 334 -8.81 25.53 -31.98
N LEU A 335 -8.74 26.82 -31.68
CA LEU A 335 -8.21 27.87 -32.54
C LEU A 335 -7.17 28.71 -31.81
N LYS A 336 -6.43 29.53 -32.57
CA LYS A 336 -5.37 30.42 -32.06
C LYS A 336 -5.81 31.39 -30.96
N GLN A 337 -7.11 31.67 -30.85
CA GLN A 337 -7.63 32.55 -29.82
C GLN A 337 -7.45 31.97 -28.42
N ILE A 338 -7.39 30.64 -28.26
CA ILE A 338 -7.11 29.99 -26.98
C ILE A 338 -5.72 30.40 -26.43
N PRO A 339 -4.60 30.16 -27.15
CA PRO A 339 -3.30 30.62 -26.66
C PRO A 339 -3.21 32.15 -26.60
N GLU A 340 -3.77 32.88 -27.56
CA GLU A 340 -3.71 34.36 -27.59
C GLU A 340 -4.47 35.02 -26.41
N SER A 341 -5.61 34.48 -25.98
CA SER A 341 -6.34 35.00 -24.81
C SER A 341 -5.64 34.68 -23.50
N ASN A 342 -4.83 33.61 -23.49
CA ASN A 342 -4.02 33.17 -22.37
C ASN A 342 -2.56 33.65 -22.46
N LYS A 343 -2.32 34.79 -23.12
CA LYS A 343 -1.01 35.47 -23.18
C LYS A 343 0.12 34.62 -23.79
N ARG A 344 -0.20 33.66 -24.66
CA ARG A 344 0.77 32.91 -25.49
C ARG A 344 0.77 33.43 -26.93
N ARG A 345 1.85 33.14 -27.67
CA ARG A 345 1.96 33.46 -29.11
C ARG A 345 1.01 32.58 -29.95
N GLU A 346 0.74 32.97 -31.20
CA GLU A 346 0.07 32.07 -32.15
C GLU A 346 1.00 30.87 -32.43
N GLY A 347 0.44 29.67 -32.31
CA GLY A 347 1.10 28.40 -32.60
C GLY A 347 0.09 27.35 -33.03
N VAL A 348 0.57 26.22 -33.52
CA VAL A 348 -0.29 25.12 -33.99
C VAL A 348 -0.92 24.38 -32.81
N ILE A 349 -2.17 23.97 -32.98
CA ILE A 349 -2.87 23.09 -32.03
C ILE A 349 -3.04 21.74 -32.71
N ILE A 350 -2.65 20.67 -32.03
CA ILE A 350 -2.56 19.32 -32.57
C ILE A 350 -3.31 18.31 -31.70
N LYS A 351 -3.68 17.18 -32.30
CA LYS A 351 -4.39 16.07 -31.67
C LYS A 351 -3.98 14.73 -32.27
N PHE A 352 -4.37 13.65 -31.60
CA PHE A 352 -4.51 12.35 -32.25
C PHE A 352 -5.81 12.32 -33.07
N GLY A 353 -5.72 11.84 -34.31
CA GLY A 353 -6.84 11.66 -35.22
C GLY A 353 -7.74 10.52 -34.76
N GLU A 354 -9.04 10.71 -34.90
CA GLU A 354 -10.08 9.84 -34.33
C GLU A 354 -11.10 9.36 -35.37
N ASP A 355 -11.01 9.86 -36.61
CA ASP A 355 -12.00 9.60 -37.66
C ASP A 355 -12.11 8.10 -38.00
N GLU A 356 -10.98 7.39 -38.07
CA GLU A 356 -10.96 5.94 -38.33
C GLU A 356 -11.65 5.14 -37.22
N LYS A 357 -11.42 5.51 -35.95
CA LYS A 357 -12.03 4.88 -34.77
C LYS A 357 -13.56 4.98 -34.86
N TRP A 358 -14.06 6.19 -35.13
CA TRP A 358 -15.51 6.43 -35.22
C TRP A 358 -16.15 5.75 -36.43
N SER A 359 -15.46 5.72 -37.57
CA SER A 359 -15.91 4.98 -38.75
C SER A 359 -16.04 3.48 -38.47
N ARG A 360 -15.03 2.87 -37.85
CA ARG A 360 -15.07 1.42 -37.52
C ARG A 360 -16.12 1.10 -36.46
N LEU A 361 -16.36 2.00 -35.52
CA LEU A 361 -17.45 1.84 -34.56
C LEU A 361 -18.82 1.91 -35.23
N ALA A 362 -19.01 2.81 -36.19
CA ALA A 362 -20.22 2.87 -37.00
C ALA A 362 -20.44 1.56 -37.75
N ASP A 363 -19.41 1.02 -38.40
CA ASP A 363 -19.47 -0.27 -39.09
C ASP A 363 -19.77 -1.42 -38.12
N ALA A 364 -19.12 -1.44 -36.95
CA ALA A 364 -19.33 -2.47 -35.93
C ALA A 364 -20.77 -2.48 -35.40
N ARG A 365 -21.41 -1.31 -35.32
CA ARG A 365 -22.81 -1.16 -34.91
C ARG A 365 -23.79 -1.72 -35.93
N ASP A 366 -23.47 -1.69 -37.22
CA ASP A 366 -24.27 -2.38 -38.25
C ASP A 366 -24.32 -3.91 -38.01
N PHE A 367 -23.36 -4.45 -37.25
CA PHE A 367 -23.33 -5.85 -36.81
C PHE A 367 -23.76 -6.06 -35.35
N GLY A 368 -24.36 -5.05 -34.70
CA GLY A 368 -24.85 -5.13 -33.32
C GLY A 368 -23.76 -5.08 -32.24
N GLN A 369 -22.56 -4.62 -32.56
CA GLN A 369 -21.47 -4.46 -31.58
C GLN A 369 -21.39 -3.03 -31.03
N ASN A 370 -21.05 -2.91 -29.74
CA ASN A 370 -20.90 -1.62 -29.05
C ASN A 370 -19.45 -1.15 -28.91
N ARG A 371 -18.50 -1.82 -29.58
CA ARG A 371 -17.07 -1.47 -29.56
C ARG A 371 -16.46 -1.65 -30.94
N ALA A 372 -15.53 -0.77 -31.30
CA ALA A 372 -14.74 -0.92 -32.51
C ALA A 372 -13.74 -2.08 -32.34
N PRO A 373 -13.60 -2.98 -33.32
CA PRO A 373 -12.51 -3.94 -33.34
C PRO A 373 -11.15 -3.22 -33.43
N TYR A 374 -10.11 -3.75 -32.77
CA TYR A 374 -8.72 -3.23 -32.77
C TYR A 374 -8.50 -1.85 -32.12
N GLU A 375 -9.37 -1.44 -31.18
CA GLU A 375 -9.28 -0.14 -30.49
C GLU A 375 -7.96 0.08 -29.73
N ASN A 376 -7.22 -0.98 -29.41
CA ASN A 376 -5.94 -0.89 -28.69
C ASN A 376 -4.79 -0.54 -29.63
N GLU A 377 -4.76 -1.16 -30.81
CA GLU A 377 -3.77 -0.94 -31.85
C GLU A 377 -3.87 0.48 -32.41
N GLU A 378 -5.11 0.99 -32.60
CA GLU A 378 -5.39 2.34 -33.09
C GLU A 378 -4.72 3.44 -32.27
N ARG A 379 -4.65 3.30 -30.94
CA ARG A 379 -4.09 4.34 -30.05
C ARG A 379 -2.62 4.63 -30.34
N VAL A 380 -1.86 3.62 -30.75
CA VAL A 380 -0.41 3.71 -30.95
C VAL A 380 -0.06 4.02 -32.41
N ILE A 381 -1.03 3.87 -33.32
CA ILE A 381 -0.87 4.18 -34.76
C ILE A 381 -1.72 5.36 -35.23
N ALA A 382 -2.47 6.01 -34.32
CA ALA A 382 -3.35 7.12 -34.65
C ALA A 382 -2.56 8.22 -35.37
N ASN A 383 -3.10 8.70 -36.49
CA ASN A 383 -2.52 9.82 -37.22
C ASN A 383 -2.45 11.04 -36.30
N ILE A 384 -1.39 11.82 -36.41
CA ILE A 384 -1.31 13.11 -35.72
C ILE A 384 -1.86 14.17 -36.68
N GLU A 385 -2.75 15.01 -36.18
CA GLU A 385 -3.47 16.02 -36.97
C GLU A 385 -3.36 17.40 -36.36
N ALA A 386 -3.45 18.43 -37.21
CA ALA A 386 -3.55 19.82 -36.78
C ALA A 386 -4.94 20.39 -37.02
N PHE A 387 -5.42 21.18 -36.07
CA PHE A 387 -6.57 22.05 -36.30
C PHE A 387 -6.23 23.09 -37.37
N LYS A 388 -7.17 23.33 -38.29
CA LYS A 388 -7.00 24.25 -39.43
C LYS A 388 -5.79 23.93 -40.33
N SER A 389 -5.55 22.64 -40.58
CA SER A 389 -4.53 22.13 -41.52
C SER A 389 -4.45 22.89 -42.86
N ASN A 390 -5.58 23.27 -43.46
CA ASN A 390 -5.60 24.04 -44.72
C ASN A 390 -4.98 25.44 -44.59
N LYS A 391 -5.11 26.09 -43.43
CA LYS A 391 -4.48 27.39 -43.13
C LYS A 391 -2.99 27.21 -42.86
N ILE A 392 -2.63 26.17 -42.12
CA ILE A 392 -1.24 25.84 -41.78
C ILE A 392 -0.41 25.59 -43.05
N LYS A 393 -0.91 24.75 -43.98
CA LYS A 393 -0.24 24.45 -45.26
C LYS A 393 0.08 25.68 -46.11
N LYS A 394 -0.65 26.78 -45.93
CA LYS A 394 -0.47 28.04 -46.68
C LYS A 394 0.49 29.02 -46.01
N ASN A 395 0.89 28.78 -44.76
CA ASN A 395 1.78 29.65 -43.99
C ASN A 395 3.09 28.90 -43.66
N PRO A 396 4.23 29.28 -44.27
CA PRO A 396 5.51 28.58 -44.07
C PRO A 396 5.94 28.46 -42.60
N VAL A 397 5.72 29.50 -41.78
CA VAL A 397 6.09 29.49 -40.35
C VAL A 397 5.21 28.52 -39.58
N LEU A 398 3.90 28.53 -39.81
CA LEU A 398 3.00 27.57 -39.15
C LEU A 398 3.25 26.14 -39.63
N MET A 399 3.66 25.95 -40.89
CA MET A 399 3.99 24.63 -41.42
C MET A 399 5.25 24.06 -40.77
N GLU A 400 6.28 24.88 -40.53
CA GLU A 400 7.48 24.48 -39.78
C GLU A 400 7.14 24.13 -38.32
N GLN A 401 6.33 24.98 -37.66
CA GLN A 401 5.83 24.68 -36.30
C GLN A 401 5.04 23.37 -36.26
N TRP A 402 4.22 23.11 -37.29
CA TRP A 402 3.49 21.84 -37.42
C TRP A 402 4.42 20.64 -37.53
N GLN A 403 5.47 20.71 -38.36
CA GLN A 403 6.43 19.62 -38.50
C GLN A 403 7.11 19.30 -37.17
N HIS A 404 7.53 20.33 -36.43
CA HIS A 404 8.15 20.16 -35.12
C HIS A 404 7.14 19.59 -34.09
N ALA A 405 5.94 20.17 -34.01
CA ALA A 405 4.91 19.72 -33.08
C ALA A 405 4.47 18.26 -33.36
N HIS A 406 4.39 17.88 -34.64
CA HIS A 406 4.14 16.51 -35.07
C HIS A 406 5.25 15.56 -34.61
N GLU A 407 6.52 15.92 -34.79
CA GLU A 407 7.65 15.11 -34.33
C GLU A 407 7.65 14.92 -32.80
N LEU A 408 7.37 15.99 -32.05
CA LEU A 408 7.24 15.93 -30.59
C LEU A 408 6.13 14.97 -30.15
N LEU A 409 4.93 15.10 -30.72
CA LEU A 409 3.79 14.24 -30.35
C LEU A 409 3.99 12.80 -30.83
N TYR A 410 4.66 12.59 -31.97
CA TYR A 410 5.04 11.27 -32.44
C TYR A 410 6.04 10.60 -31.48
N ASN A 411 7.04 11.34 -31.03
CA ASN A 411 8.00 10.85 -30.03
C ASN A 411 7.32 10.48 -28.71
N TYR A 412 6.26 11.20 -28.32
CA TYR A 412 5.42 10.81 -27.19
C TYR A 412 4.64 9.51 -27.45
N GLN A 413 3.94 9.44 -28.59
CA GLN A 413 3.13 8.27 -28.97
C GLN A 413 3.95 6.97 -28.99
N GLN A 414 5.20 7.06 -29.44
CA GLN A 414 6.12 5.92 -29.58
C GLN A 414 7.06 5.72 -28.37
N GLY A 415 7.02 6.61 -27.37
CA GLY A 415 7.92 6.55 -26.21
C GLY A 415 9.41 6.73 -26.55
N ILE A 416 9.73 7.48 -27.61
CA ILE A 416 11.10 7.68 -28.13
C ILE A 416 11.89 8.68 -27.30
N SER A 417 11.24 9.79 -26.89
CA SER A 417 11.87 10.87 -26.11
C SER A 417 11.28 10.97 -24.71
N THR A 418 12.06 11.48 -23.76
CA THR A 418 11.57 11.75 -22.41
C THR A 418 10.46 12.79 -22.43
N PRO A 419 9.43 12.68 -21.57
CA PRO A 419 8.37 13.68 -21.43
C PRO A 419 8.86 15.12 -21.33
N ASP A 420 9.93 15.40 -20.56
CA ASP A 420 10.49 16.75 -20.43
C ASP A 420 11.06 17.32 -21.75
N ALA A 421 11.48 16.48 -22.69
CA ALA A 421 11.93 16.94 -24.01
C ALA A 421 10.75 17.33 -24.92
N ILE A 422 9.56 16.81 -24.64
CA ILE A 422 8.37 16.95 -25.48
C ILE A 422 7.44 18.04 -24.95
N PHE A 423 7.19 18.03 -23.64
CA PHE A 423 6.17 18.85 -23.00
C PHE A 423 6.78 19.94 -22.11
N ASP A 424 6.04 21.04 -21.97
CA ASP A 424 6.15 21.83 -20.76
C ASP A 424 5.69 20.97 -19.57
N ILE A 425 6.67 20.31 -18.94
CA ILE A 425 6.40 19.21 -18.01
C ILE A 425 5.73 19.68 -16.72
N ASP A 426 5.95 20.94 -16.33
CA ASP A 426 5.28 21.57 -15.18
C ASP A 426 3.77 21.68 -15.42
N ARG A 427 3.39 22.24 -16.57
CA ARG A 427 1.98 22.36 -16.98
C ARG A 427 1.34 20.99 -17.20
N MET A 428 2.10 20.04 -17.74
CA MET A 428 1.60 18.67 -17.91
C MET A 428 1.29 18.01 -16.57
N ALA A 429 2.17 18.15 -15.57
CA ALA A 429 1.97 17.58 -14.24
C ALA A 429 0.77 18.20 -13.51
N LYS A 430 0.64 19.54 -13.54
CA LYS A 430 -0.53 20.25 -13.00
C LYS A 430 -1.83 19.79 -13.64
N TYR A 431 -1.86 19.71 -14.97
CA TYR A 431 -3.04 19.25 -15.72
C TYR A 431 -3.52 17.88 -15.24
N TYR A 432 -2.62 16.89 -15.14
CA TYR A 432 -2.99 15.56 -14.65
C TYR A 432 -3.41 15.55 -13.17
N ALA A 433 -2.75 16.32 -12.31
CA ALA A 433 -3.14 16.45 -10.91
C ALA A 433 -4.55 17.06 -10.75
N ILE A 434 -4.86 18.11 -11.53
CA ILE A 434 -6.21 18.72 -11.55
C ILE A 434 -7.24 17.70 -12.05
N CYS A 435 -6.95 16.95 -13.11
CA CYS A 435 -7.83 15.89 -13.60
C CYS A 435 -8.13 14.83 -12.52
N ASP A 436 -7.16 14.44 -11.70
CA ASP A 436 -7.38 13.48 -10.60
C ASP A 436 -8.20 14.08 -9.45
N ILE A 437 -7.95 15.32 -9.05
CA ILE A 437 -8.69 16.01 -7.98
C ILE A 437 -10.15 16.24 -8.36
N MET A 438 -10.37 16.69 -9.60
CA MET A 438 -11.70 16.99 -10.13
C MET A 438 -12.42 15.75 -10.69
N GLU A 439 -11.73 14.61 -10.76
CA GLU A 439 -12.16 13.39 -11.47
C GLU A 439 -12.54 13.64 -12.95
N ALA A 440 -11.89 14.64 -13.56
CA ALA A 440 -12.04 15.04 -14.95
C ALA A 440 -11.24 14.15 -15.92
N ASN A 441 -11.20 12.85 -15.66
CA ASN A 441 -10.37 11.88 -16.38
C ASN A 441 -10.78 11.71 -17.85
N HIS A 442 -12.01 12.09 -18.21
CA HIS A 442 -12.46 12.07 -19.60
C HIS A 442 -11.64 13.03 -20.48
N SER A 443 -11.05 14.09 -19.89
CA SER A 443 -10.11 14.98 -20.59
C SER A 443 -8.79 14.30 -20.96
N THR A 444 -8.43 13.23 -20.23
CA THR A 444 -7.13 12.56 -20.38
C THR A 444 -7.13 11.43 -21.40
N ILE A 445 -8.29 10.93 -21.84
CA ILE A 445 -8.37 9.82 -22.80
C ILE A 445 -7.70 10.21 -24.13
N TRP A 446 -7.03 9.25 -24.79
CA TRP A 446 -6.13 9.54 -25.92
C TRP A 446 -6.72 10.46 -27.01
N HIS A 447 -7.98 10.25 -27.39
CA HIS A 447 -8.65 11.02 -28.43
C HIS A 447 -9.19 12.38 -27.95
N ASN A 448 -9.18 12.64 -26.64
CA ASN A 448 -9.45 13.95 -26.05
C ASN A 448 -8.19 14.73 -25.69
N GLN A 449 -6.99 14.16 -25.83
CA GLN A 449 -5.79 14.96 -25.58
C GLN A 449 -5.60 16.01 -26.68
N ARG A 450 -5.36 17.26 -26.28
CA ARG A 450 -5.12 18.39 -27.19
C ARG A 450 -3.88 19.12 -26.74
N PHE A 451 -3.04 19.48 -27.70
CA PHE A 451 -1.75 20.11 -27.40
C PHE A 451 -1.57 21.37 -28.21
N TYR A 452 -1.17 22.45 -27.54
CA TYR A 452 -0.67 23.66 -28.16
C TYR A 452 0.85 23.57 -28.27
N TYR A 453 1.40 23.80 -29.47
CA TYR A 453 2.84 23.97 -29.62
C TYR A 453 3.23 25.41 -29.29
N ASN A 454 4.00 25.57 -28.21
CA ASN A 454 4.53 26.86 -27.82
C ASN A 454 5.83 27.16 -28.59
N PRO A 455 5.81 28.08 -29.58
CA PRO A 455 6.96 28.34 -30.43
C PRO A 455 8.10 29.09 -29.71
N ILE A 456 7.87 29.59 -28.50
CA ILE A 456 8.90 30.29 -27.72
C ILE A 456 9.83 29.29 -27.02
N ILE A 457 9.28 28.20 -26.49
CA ILE A 457 10.05 27.17 -25.77
C ILE A 457 10.27 25.90 -26.60
N GLY A 458 9.59 25.77 -27.75
CA GLY A 458 9.70 24.62 -28.64
C GLY A 458 9.11 23.34 -28.04
N LYS A 459 8.08 23.43 -27.19
CA LYS A 459 7.45 22.30 -26.49
C LYS A 459 5.93 22.33 -26.60
N LEU A 460 5.30 21.21 -26.29
CA LEU A 460 3.85 21.06 -26.23
C LEU A 460 3.31 21.43 -24.83
N GLU A 461 2.21 22.18 -24.78
CA GLU A 461 1.40 22.44 -23.58
C GLU A 461 0.04 21.70 -23.70
N PRO A 462 -0.50 21.12 -22.62
CA PRO A 462 -1.83 20.54 -22.64
C PRO A 462 -2.92 21.62 -22.75
N ILE A 463 -4.02 21.28 -23.41
CA ILE A 463 -5.27 22.05 -23.39
C ILE A 463 -6.37 21.17 -22.77
N GLY A 464 -6.85 21.53 -21.59
CA GLY A 464 -7.93 20.82 -20.89
C GLY A 464 -9.32 21.23 -21.40
N PHE A 465 -10.18 20.23 -21.62
CA PHE A 465 -11.60 20.35 -21.97
C PHE A 465 -12.25 18.96 -21.90
N ASP A 466 -13.58 18.89 -21.90
CA ASP A 466 -14.32 17.64 -21.97
C ASP A 466 -13.99 16.71 -20.79
N GLY A 467 -14.01 17.28 -19.58
CA GLY A 467 -13.67 16.61 -18.34
C GLY A 467 -14.65 15.51 -17.93
N TYR A 468 -15.90 15.63 -18.38
CA TYR A 468 -17.02 14.77 -17.99
C TYR A 468 -17.94 14.45 -19.18
N SER A 469 -18.61 13.30 -19.12
CA SER A 469 -19.73 12.97 -20.01
C SER A 469 -21.07 13.29 -19.34
N GLU A 470 -22.19 13.08 -20.05
CA GLU A 470 -23.53 13.19 -19.44
C GLU A 470 -23.76 12.16 -18.32
N GLU A 471 -23.01 11.05 -18.33
CA GLU A 471 -23.05 10.01 -17.30
C GLU A 471 -22.25 10.39 -16.03
N GLY A 472 -21.48 11.49 -16.08
CA GLY A 472 -20.72 12.04 -14.96
C GLY A 472 -19.22 11.81 -15.03
N GLU A 473 -18.60 11.52 -13.89
CA GLU A 473 -17.15 11.34 -13.77
C GLU A 473 -16.66 10.01 -14.32
N LEU A 474 -15.54 10.04 -15.07
CA LEU A 474 -14.86 8.82 -15.49
C LEU A 474 -13.97 8.29 -14.35
N VAL A 475 -14.53 7.41 -13.51
CA VAL A 475 -13.82 6.82 -12.36
C VAL A 475 -13.15 5.50 -12.74
N TYR A 476 -11.83 5.41 -12.55
CA TYR A 476 -11.08 4.16 -12.70
C TYR A 476 -11.16 3.32 -11.41
N TYR A 477 -12.12 2.40 -11.34
CA TYR A 477 -12.30 1.51 -10.19
C TYR A 477 -11.00 0.87 -9.70
N GLY A 478 -10.75 0.94 -8.39
CA GLY A 478 -9.53 0.41 -7.76
C GLY A 478 -8.27 1.26 -7.94
N LYS A 479 -8.37 2.46 -8.51
CA LYS A 479 -7.29 3.44 -8.58
C LYS A 479 -7.71 4.74 -7.87
N PRO A 480 -7.04 5.16 -6.78
CA PRO A 480 -7.33 6.42 -6.12
C PRO A 480 -7.01 7.64 -6.99
N PHE A 481 -5.99 7.52 -7.86
CA PHE A 481 -5.53 8.52 -8.83
C PHE A 481 -4.84 7.82 -10.01
N LEU A 482 -4.64 8.52 -11.14
CA LEU A 482 -4.09 7.96 -12.39
C LEU A 482 -2.69 7.37 -12.23
N GLY A 483 -1.81 8.04 -11.47
CA GLY A 483 -0.43 7.61 -11.22
C GLY A 483 -0.28 6.32 -10.41
N ASN A 484 -1.37 5.80 -9.79
CA ASN A 484 -1.35 4.62 -8.93
C ASN A 484 -0.78 3.38 -9.64
N TYR A 485 0.44 3.00 -9.26
CA TYR A 485 1.24 1.92 -9.86
C TYR A 485 1.49 2.07 -11.37
N MET A 486 1.39 3.28 -11.93
CA MET A 486 1.46 3.49 -13.39
C MET A 486 2.91 3.46 -13.92
N ASN A 487 3.90 3.46 -13.03
CA ASN A 487 5.30 3.29 -13.39
C ASN A 487 5.82 1.85 -13.25
N ASP A 488 4.95 0.91 -12.89
CA ASP A 488 5.25 -0.52 -12.84
C ASP A 488 5.59 -1.04 -14.25
N ASP A 489 6.53 -2.00 -14.35
CA ASP A 489 6.98 -2.52 -15.64
C ASP A 489 5.95 -3.45 -16.31
N HIS A 490 4.93 -3.90 -15.58
CA HIS A 490 3.83 -4.76 -16.06
C HIS A 490 2.58 -3.98 -16.50
N VAL A 491 2.67 -2.66 -16.64
CA VAL A 491 1.54 -1.84 -17.10
C VAL A 491 1.08 -2.31 -18.50
N ASN A 492 -0.22 -2.59 -18.61
CA ASN A 492 -0.87 -3.06 -19.84
C ASN A 492 -0.71 -2.00 -20.96
N TYR A 493 -0.56 -2.48 -22.20
CA TYR A 493 -0.55 -1.68 -23.43
C TYR A 493 -1.69 -0.65 -23.51
N TRP A 494 -2.84 -0.94 -22.88
CA TRP A 494 -3.97 -0.01 -22.74
C TRP A 494 -3.60 1.37 -22.18
N TYR A 495 -2.53 1.45 -21.37
CA TYR A 495 -2.01 2.66 -20.73
C TYR A 495 -0.61 3.06 -21.22
N ALA A 496 -0.12 2.51 -22.34
CA ALA A 496 1.28 2.63 -22.75
C ALA A 496 1.78 4.09 -22.78
N TYR A 497 1.02 5.02 -23.36
CA TYR A 497 1.41 6.44 -23.43
C TYR A 497 1.35 7.16 -22.08
N TYR A 498 0.36 6.90 -21.22
CA TYR A 498 0.38 7.40 -19.84
C TYR A 498 1.59 6.86 -19.08
N SER A 499 1.93 5.59 -19.30
CA SER A 499 3.06 4.96 -18.63
C SER A 499 4.38 5.65 -18.98
N TYR A 500 4.53 6.25 -20.17
CA TYR A 500 5.73 7.03 -20.51
C TYR A 500 5.86 8.29 -19.65
N LEU A 501 4.75 8.98 -19.35
CA LEU A 501 4.75 10.10 -18.40
C LEU A 501 5.12 9.62 -17.00
N PHE A 502 4.40 8.64 -16.46
CA PHE A 502 4.61 8.19 -15.08
C PHE A 502 5.90 7.37 -14.86
N LYS A 503 6.57 6.91 -15.92
CA LYS A 503 7.91 6.29 -15.81
C LYS A 503 9.05 7.32 -15.82
N ASP A 504 8.78 8.56 -16.23
CA ASP A 504 9.72 9.66 -16.16
C ASP A 504 9.81 10.20 -14.74
N ARG A 505 11.03 10.30 -14.20
CA ARG A 505 11.29 10.74 -12.82
C ARG A 505 10.79 12.16 -12.59
N LYS A 506 11.07 13.08 -13.52
CA LYS A 506 10.75 14.50 -13.38
C LYS A 506 9.24 14.74 -13.44
N PHE A 507 8.54 14.09 -14.36
CA PHE A 507 7.08 14.14 -14.40
C PHE A 507 6.46 13.56 -13.13
N SER A 508 6.92 12.39 -12.68
CA SER A 508 6.36 11.73 -11.49
C SER A 508 6.54 12.56 -10.22
N GLU A 509 7.70 13.20 -10.07
CA GLU A 509 8.00 14.13 -8.99
C GLU A 509 7.06 15.34 -9.01
N LEU A 510 6.94 16.03 -10.15
CA LEU A 510 6.05 17.18 -10.28
C LEU A 510 4.58 16.81 -10.12
N TYR A 511 4.16 15.66 -10.66
CA TYR A 511 2.79 15.17 -10.52
C TYR A 511 2.47 14.86 -9.06
N ALA A 512 3.36 14.15 -8.35
CA ALA A 512 3.16 13.87 -6.93
C ALA A 512 3.16 15.16 -6.10
N HIS A 513 4.01 16.13 -6.44
CA HIS A 513 4.00 17.45 -5.81
C HIS A 513 2.65 18.15 -5.97
N TYR A 514 2.18 18.32 -7.21
CA TYR A 514 0.92 19.03 -7.48
C TYR A 514 -0.31 18.24 -7.00
N LEU A 515 -0.28 16.92 -7.06
CA LEU A 515 -1.34 16.09 -6.51
C LEU A 515 -1.46 16.27 -4.99
N ALA A 516 -0.32 16.32 -4.27
CA ALA A 516 -0.30 16.59 -2.84
C ALA A 516 -0.70 18.03 -2.50
N GLU A 517 -0.32 19.01 -3.33
CA GLU A 517 -0.69 20.42 -3.13
C GLU A 517 -2.19 20.62 -3.35
N PHE A 518 -2.73 20.16 -4.47
CA PHE A 518 -4.14 20.35 -4.83
C PHE A 518 -5.08 19.47 -3.99
N SER A 519 -4.56 18.45 -3.31
CA SER A 519 -5.33 17.65 -2.34
C SER A 519 -5.36 18.26 -0.93
N LYS A 520 -4.64 19.35 -0.67
CA LYS A 520 -4.73 20.07 0.61
C LYS A 520 -6.10 20.70 0.77
N LYS A 521 -6.63 20.61 1.98
CA LYS A 521 -7.91 21.20 2.33
C LYS A 521 -7.88 22.72 2.15
N GLU A 522 -6.79 23.36 2.58
CA GLU A 522 -6.59 24.81 2.50
C GLU A 522 -6.58 25.31 1.05
N TYR A 523 -5.94 24.57 0.14
CA TYR A 523 -5.93 24.91 -1.29
C TYR A 523 -7.35 24.89 -1.88
N LEU A 524 -8.13 23.85 -1.57
CA LEU A 524 -9.51 23.72 -2.05
C LEU A 524 -10.43 24.77 -1.41
N GLU A 525 -10.29 25.04 -0.11
CA GLU A 525 -11.04 26.10 0.57
C GLU A 525 -10.75 27.47 -0.06
N ASP A 526 -9.49 27.80 -0.29
CA ASP A 526 -9.11 29.06 -0.94
C ASP A 526 -9.66 29.16 -2.36
N PHE A 527 -9.62 28.07 -3.13
CA PHE A 527 -10.17 28.01 -4.48
C PHE A 527 -11.69 28.20 -4.49
N PHE A 528 -12.44 27.45 -3.68
CA PHE A 528 -13.89 27.55 -3.63
C PHE A 528 -14.37 28.85 -2.99
N ASP A 529 -13.66 29.40 -2.00
CA ASP A 529 -13.95 30.72 -1.44
C ASP A 529 -13.81 31.80 -2.51
N LYS A 530 -12.73 31.73 -3.31
CA LYS A 530 -12.43 32.68 -4.39
C LYS A 530 -13.53 32.71 -5.45
N TYR A 531 -14.05 31.55 -5.86
CA TYR A 531 -15.04 31.43 -6.94
C TYR A 531 -16.48 31.18 -6.45
N SER A 532 -16.73 31.21 -5.14
CA SER A 532 -18.03 30.89 -4.52
C SER A 532 -19.21 31.64 -5.14
N MET A 533 -19.08 32.96 -5.30
CA MET A 533 -20.12 33.80 -5.92
C MET A 533 -20.36 33.40 -7.38
N GLU A 534 -19.30 33.27 -8.19
CA GLU A 534 -19.41 32.90 -9.60
C GLU A 534 -20.06 31.52 -9.79
N ILE A 535 -19.74 30.55 -8.92
CA ILE A 535 -20.35 29.21 -8.90
C ILE A 535 -21.84 29.31 -8.62
N ASN A 536 -22.23 30.02 -7.56
CA ASN A 536 -23.63 30.14 -7.15
C ASN A 536 -24.49 30.81 -8.23
N GLU A 537 -24.01 31.89 -8.84
CA GLU A 537 -24.71 32.57 -9.94
C GLU A 537 -25.02 31.62 -11.12
N ARG A 538 -24.13 30.68 -11.41
CA ARG A 538 -24.30 29.69 -12.50
C ARG A 538 -25.21 28.54 -12.09
N ILE A 539 -25.19 28.14 -10.82
CA ILE A 539 -26.16 27.19 -10.26
C ILE A 539 -27.57 27.78 -10.36
N GLU A 540 -27.78 29.04 -9.96
CA GLU A 540 -29.09 29.68 -10.04
C GLU A 540 -29.58 29.84 -11.47
N LEU A 541 -28.70 30.18 -12.41
CA LEU A 541 -29.05 30.16 -13.84
C LEU A 541 -29.48 28.75 -14.28
N LEU A 542 -28.72 27.70 -13.93
CA LEU A 542 -29.06 26.34 -14.34
C LEU A 542 -30.40 25.86 -13.78
N LYS A 543 -30.80 26.29 -12.58
CA LYS A 543 -32.08 25.94 -11.96
C LYS A 543 -33.31 26.40 -12.76
N GLU A 544 -33.17 27.36 -13.68
CA GLU A 544 -34.24 27.75 -14.60
C GLU A 544 -34.75 26.56 -15.44
N ASP A 545 -33.82 25.72 -15.91
CA ASP A 545 -34.12 24.57 -16.75
C ASP A 545 -33.89 23.23 -16.05
N PHE A 546 -33.13 23.22 -14.96
CA PHE A 546 -32.79 22.05 -14.17
C PHE A 546 -33.09 22.30 -12.67
N PRO A 547 -34.36 22.42 -12.25
CA PRO A 547 -34.71 22.87 -10.90
C PRO A 547 -34.20 21.99 -9.76
N SER A 548 -33.89 20.73 -10.04
CA SER A 548 -33.34 19.77 -9.07
C SER A 548 -31.80 19.75 -9.03
N TYR A 549 -31.11 20.55 -9.85
CA TYR A 549 -29.66 20.55 -9.90
C TYR A 549 -29.05 21.15 -8.64
N ASN A 550 -28.06 20.44 -8.08
CA ASN A 550 -27.23 20.90 -6.97
C ASN A 550 -25.77 20.52 -7.26
N PHE A 551 -24.85 21.40 -6.85
CA PHE A 551 -23.40 21.16 -6.97
C PHE A 551 -22.83 20.70 -5.62
N GLU A 552 -22.22 19.53 -5.58
CA GLU A 552 -21.70 18.91 -4.34
C GLU A 552 -20.17 19.06 -4.25
N THR A 553 -19.68 20.09 -3.55
CA THR A 553 -18.25 20.27 -3.25
C THR A 553 -17.69 19.16 -2.36
N GLU A 554 -18.53 18.57 -1.51
CA GLU A 554 -18.15 17.49 -0.58
C GLU A 554 -17.50 16.29 -1.27
N ARG A 555 -17.92 15.96 -2.50
CA ARG A 555 -17.29 14.86 -3.27
C ARG A 555 -15.85 15.18 -3.65
N ILE A 556 -15.55 16.43 -3.97
CA ILE A 556 -14.21 16.89 -4.33
C ILE A 556 -13.31 16.86 -3.08
N TYR A 557 -13.81 17.32 -1.94
CA TYR A 557 -13.11 17.19 -0.65
C TYR A 557 -12.86 15.72 -0.28
N ALA A 558 -13.86 14.85 -0.41
CA ALA A 558 -13.72 13.42 -0.12
C ALA A 558 -12.67 12.77 -1.04
N LYS A 559 -12.64 13.15 -2.32
CA LYS A 559 -11.61 12.71 -3.28
C LYS A 559 -10.21 13.16 -2.87
N ALA A 560 -10.04 14.43 -2.49
CA ALA A 560 -8.78 14.98 -2.03
C ALA A 560 -8.28 14.32 -0.73
N ILE A 561 -9.19 14.03 0.22
CA ILE A 561 -8.86 13.28 1.44
C ILE A 561 -8.38 11.86 1.09
N ASN A 562 -9.09 11.17 0.19
CA ASN A 562 -8.70 9.82 -0.25
C ASN A 562 -7.31 9.83 -0.91
N ILE A 563 -7.07 10.76 -1.85
CA ILE A 563 -5.76 10.94 -2.48
C ILE A 563 -4.67 11.16 -1.42
N SER A 564 -4.90 12.08 -0.48
CA SER A 564 -3.94 12.41 0.58
C SER A 564 -3.62 11.20 1.48
N GLN A 565 -4.63 10.38 1.80
CA GLN A 565 -4.45 9.15 2.58
C GLN A 565 -3.64 8.10 1.81
N GLU A 566 -3.94 7.93 0.53
CA GLU A 566 -3.31 6.91 -0.33
C GLU A 566 -1.88 7.29 -0.76
N MET A 567 -1.54 8.58 -0.73
CA MET A 567 -0.19 9.08 -0.95
C MET A 567 0.71 8.99 0.27
N LYS A 568 0.16 8.75 1.47
CA LYS A 568 0.92 8.75 2.71
C LYS A 568 1.89 7.56 2.77
N PRO A 569 3.21 7.79 2.74
CA PRO A 569 4.17 6.71 2.86
C PRO A 569 4.24 6.18 4.30
N ALA A 570 4.68 4.93 4.43
CA ALA A 570 4.87 4.26 5.71
C ALA A 570 6.19 3.47 5.71
N ASP A 571 7.26 4.04 6.25
CA ASP A 571 8.58 3.43 6.56
C ASP A 571 8.81 2.00 6.03
N ASN A 572 8.84 0.99 6.90
CA ASN A 572 9.12 -0.40 6.56
C ASN A 572 8.03 -1.09 5.71
N HIS A 573 6.87 -0.45 5.54
CA HIS A 573 5.76 -0.98 4.76
C HIS A 573 5.87 -0.58 3.29
N SER A 574 6.24 0.66 3.01
CA SER A 574 6.36 1.21 1.66
C SER A 574 7.63 0.74 0.96
N VAL A 575 8.73 0.62 1.70
CA VAL A 575 10.02 0.14 1.17
C VAL A 575 10.54 -0.98 2.05
N LYS A 576 10.76 -2.15 1.45
CA LYS A 576 11.39 -3.30 2.12
C LYS A 576 12.82 -3.46 1.64
N VAL A 577 13.72 -3.76 2.58
CA VAL A 577 15.16 -3.84 2.33
C VAL A 577 15.72 -5.11 2.96
N TYR A 578 16.48 -5.86 2.18
CA TYR A 578 17.08 -7.15 2.54
C TYR A 578 18.57 -7.13 2.26
N ILE A 579 19.40 -7.68 3.14
CA ILE A 579 20.81 -7.93 2.80
C ILE A 579 20.86 -9.06 1.78
N LYS A 580 21.55 -8.84 0.65
CA LYS A 580 21.78 -9.86 -0.38
C LYS A 580 23.17 -10.49 -0.26
N SER A 581 24.19 -9.66 -0.07
CA SER A 581 25.57 -10.09 0.13
C SER A 581 26.36 -8.97 0.81
N CYS A 582 27.47 -9.34 1.47
CA CYS A 582 28.44 -8.38 1.99
C CYS A 582 29.84 -8.76 1.54
N GLU A 583 30.59 -7.76 1.08
CA GLU A 583 32.02 -7.80 0.80
C GLU A 583 32.77 -7.13 1.96
N SER A 584 34.09 -6.97 1.86
CA SER A 584 34.93 -6.47 2.96
C SER A 584 34.61 -5.04 3.42
N ASP A 585 34.07 -4.19 2.54
CA ASP A 585 33.83 -2.75 2.79
C ASP A 585 32.36 -2.32 2.57
N SER A 586 31.56 -3.14 1.91
CA SER A 586 30.22 -2.80 1.46
C SER A 586 29.27 -3.99 1.49
N CYS A 587 27.98 -3.71 1.67
CA CYS A 587 26.92 -4.68 1.50
C CYS A 587 26.07 -4.30 0.30
N THR A 588 25.66 -5.29 -0.48
CA THR A 588 24.59 -5.15 -1.47
C THR A 588 23.27 -5.46 -0.78
N VAL A 589 22.35 -4.50 -0.79
CA VAL A 589 20.99 -4.66 -0.29
C VAL A 589 20.00 -4.71 -1.45
N SER A 590 19.05 -5.63 -1.38
CA SER A 590 17.93 -5.73 -2.32
C SER A 590 16.72 -4.97 -1.76
N VAL A 591 16.22 -4.02 -2.55
CA VAL A 591 15.19 -3.06 -2.15
C VAL A 591 13.97 -3.18 -3.03
N VAL A 592 12.77 -3.14 -2.47
CA VAL A 592 11.50 -3.10 -3.22
C VAL A 592 10.62 -1.97 -2.74
N ASN A 593 10.08 -1.19 -3.67
CA ASN A 593 9.06 -0.18 -3.44
C ASN A 593 7.67 -0.78 -3.71
N VAL A 594 6.85 -0.90 -2.66
CA VAL A 594 5.45 -1.34 -2.74
C VAL A 594 4.46 -0.20 -2.48
N HIS A 595 4.96 1.04 -2.40
CA HIS A 595 4.14 2.25 -2.41
C HIS A 595 3.48 2.46 -3.78
N ARG A 596 2.41 3.26 -3.82
CA ARG A 596 1.62 3.54 -5.03
C ARG A 596 2.31 4.46 -6.04
N LEU A 597 3.34 5.18 -5.59
CA LEU A 597 4.12 6.16 -6.35
C LEU A 597 5.63 5.87 -6.25
N PRO A 598 6.43 6.28 -7.25
CA PRO A 598 7.89 6.17 -7.19
C PRO A 598 8.48 6.86 -5.96
N LEU A 599 9.65 6.38 -5.54
CA LEU A 599 10.39 6.91 -4.41
C LEU A 599 11.86 7.05 -4.78
N THR A 600 12.57 7.98 -4.14
CA THR A 600 14.04 8.09 -4.24
C THR A 600 14.66 7.65 -2.93
N VAL A 601 15.60 6.71 -2.98
CA VAL A 601 16.55 6.43 -1.90
C VAL A 601 17.68 7.44 -2.01
N PHE A 602 17.89 8.21 -0.95
CA PHE A 602 18.89 9.28 -0.93
C PHE A 602 20.07 9.02 0.03
N GLY A 603 19.98 8.00 0.88
CA GLY A 603 21.10 7.65 1.74
C GLY A 603 20.95 6.38 2.57
N SER A 604 21.99 6.05 3.33
CA SER A 604 22.00 4.97 4.32
C SER A 604 22.76 5.37 5.58
N LYS A 605 22.40 4.78 6.73
CA LYS A 605 23.08 5.02 8.01
C LYS A 605 22.98 3.85 8.99
N ASN A 606 23.84 3.84 10.00
CA ASN A 606 23.87 2.80 11.04
C ASN A 606 22.73 2.95 12.05
N LYS A 607 22.47 4.16 12.57
CA LYS A 607 21.39 4.44 13.53
C LYS A 607 20.58 5.65 13.11
N LEU A 608 19.29 5.65 13.46
CA LEU A 608 18.38 6.77 13.14
C LEU A 608 18.87 8.11 13.70
N LYS A 609 19.55 8.10 14.85
CA LYS A 609 20.06 9.30 15.53
C LYS A 609 21.35 9.85 14.93
N ASP A 610 22.00 9.14 14.01
CA ASP A 610 23.26 9.60 13.42
C ASP A 610 22.96 10.82 12.51
N GLU A 611 23.75 11.89 12.68
CA GLU A 611 23.64 13.13 11.91
C GLU A 611 24.25 13.00 10.52
N GLU A 612 25.29 12.19 10.38
CA GLU A 612 25.92 11.87 9.10
C GLU A 612 25.29 10.61 8.49
N TRP A 613 25.15 10.60 7.16
CA TRP A 613 24.70 9.46 6.39
C TRP A 613 25.53 9.33 5.10
N HIS A 614 25.53 8.13 4.54
CA HIS A 614 26.19 7.84 3.28
C HIS A 614 25.22 8.12 2.14
N PRO A 615 25.61 8.92 1.11
CA PRO A 615 24.71 9.28 0.03
C PRO A 615 24.43 8.08 -0.88
N VAL A 616 23.17 7.98 -1.31
CA VAL A 616 22.68 7.04 -2.31
C VAL A 616 21.84 7.84 -3.31
N ASP A 617 21.77 7.45 -4.58
CA ASP A 617 20.76 7.96 -5.51
C ASP A 617 20.17 6.77 -6.27
N ALA A 618 19.00 6.31 -5.83
CA ALA A 618 18.29 5.23 -6.50
C ALA A 618 16.80 5.57 -6.63
N PHE A 619 16.33 5.62 -7.87
CA PHE A 619 14.91 5.80 -8.20
C PHE A 619 14.20 4.45 -8.20
N LEU A 620 13.30 4.24 -7.24
CA LEU A 620 12.57 3.01 -7.04
C LEU A 620 11.19 3.09 -7.71
N ARG A 621 11.02 2.36 -8.82
CA ARG A 621 9.70 2.14 -9.43
C ARG A 621 8.81 1.32 -8.51
N THR A 622 7.51 1.54 -8.62
CA THR A 622 6.50 0.83 -7.84
C THR A 622 6.41 -0.61 -8.28
N THR A 623 6.01 -1.48 -7.35
CA THR A 623 5.58 -2.84 -7.67
C THR A 623 4.13 -3.04 -7.25
N LYS A 624 3.26 -3.32 -8.23
CA LYS A 624 1.83 -3.51 -7.98
C LYS A 624 1.58 -4.76 -7.12
N PRO A 625 0.75 -4.67 -6.06
CA PRO A 625 0.34 -5.83 -5.28
C PRO A 625 -0.26 -6.96 -6.15
N GLY A 626 0.06 -8.21 -5.80
CA GLY A 626 -0.37 -9.40 -6.54
C GLY A 626 0.48 -9.72 -7.79
N LYS A 627 1.53 -8.94 -8.08
CA LYS A 627 2.57 -9.29 -9.04
C LYS A 627 3.84 -9.74 -8.32
N LYS A 628 4.74 -10.41 -9.05
CA LYS A 628 6.04 -10.82 -8.53
C LYS A 628 6.82 -9.57 -8.11
N LEU A 629 7.29 -9.53 -6.87
CA LEU A 629 8.05 -8.39 -6.35
C LEU A 629 9.35 -8.21 -7.14
N LYS A 630 9.62 -6.98 -7.57
CA LYS A 630 10.85 -6.63 -8.29
C LYS A 630 11.79 -5.89 -7.34
N TYR A 631 12.93 -6.52 -7.08
CA TYR A 631 13.97 -5.96 -6.22
C TYR A 631 15.02 -5.22 -7.05
N PHE A 632 15.53 -4.13 -6.49
CA PHE A 632 16.63 -3.32 -6.99
C PHE A 632 17.80 -3.43 -6.03
N ASP A 633 18.99 -3.72 -6.54
CA ASP A 633 20.18 -3.86 -5.72
C ASP A 633 20.86 -2.48 -5.55
N ILE A 634 21.16 -2.14 -4.31
CA ILE A 634 21.85 -0.90 -3.92
C ILE A 634 23.09 -1.29 -3.11
N LYS A 635 24.23 -0.67 -3.40
CA LYS A 635 25.44 -0.80 -2.58
C LYS A 635 25.42 0.22 -1.45
N ILE A 636 25.70 -0.24 -0.23
CA ILE A 636 25.80 0.58 0.97
C ILE A 636 27.06 0.21 1.77
N PRO A 637 27.60 1.10 2.63
CA PRO A 637 28.72 0.76 3.51
C PRO A 637 28.39 -0.35 4.51
N ILE A 638 29.42 -1.12 4.87
CA ILE A 638 29.28 -2.18 5.87
C ILE A 638 28.89 -1.59 7.25
N GLY A 639 27.85 -2.14 7.87
CA GLY A 639 27.37 -1.72 9.19
C GLY A 639 26.19 -0.74 9.19
N ASP A 640 25.83 -0.18 8.03
CA ASP A 640 24.57 0.55 7.89
C ASP A 640 23.37 -0.39 8.09
N LYS A 641 22.34 0.10 8.77
CA LYS A 641 21.15 -0.69 9.15
C LYS A 641 19.85 -0.05 8.70
N ILE A 642 19.91 1.17 8.18
CA ILE A 642 18.76 1.96 7.78
C ILE A 642 19.02 2.51 6.39
N LEU A 643 18.03 2.38 5.52
CA LEU A 643 17.96 3.05 4.24
C LEU A 643 17.03 4.26 4.35
N MET A 644 17.47 5.41 3.86
CA MET A 644 16.76 6.69 3.89
C MET A 644 16.18 6.97 2.50
N TRP A 645 14.90 7.27 2.45
CA TRP A 645 14.18 7.49 1.20
C TRP A 645 13.10 8.55 1.36
N LYS A 646 12.65 9.10 0.23
CA LYS A 646 11.59 10.10 0.18
C LYS A 646 10.59 9.78 -0.94
N LEU A 647 9.36 10.25 -0.78
CA LEU A 647 8.41 10.34 -1.87
C LEU A 647 8.74 11.57 -2.69
N ASP A 648 9.14 11.39 -3.95
CA ASP A 648 9.53 12.51 -4.81
C ASP A 648 8.36 13.49 -4.96
N GLY A 649 8.61 14.78 -4.73
CA GLY A 649 7.62 15.85 -4.83
C GLY A 649 6.85 16.14 -3.53
N VAL A 650 6.97 15.29 -2.50
CA VAL A 650 6.27 15.45 -1.21
C VAL A 650 7.27 15.64 -0.08
N GLU A 651 6.96 16.54 0.85
CA GLU A 651 7.81 16.77 2.03
C GLU A 651 7.81 15.56 2.97
N GLY A 652 8.99 15.14 3.42
CA GLY A 652 9.16 14.09 4.41
C GLY A 652 10.28 13.11 4.06
N ASP A 653 11.10 12.81 5.07
CA ASP A 653 12.10 11.74 5.01
C ASP A 653 11.55 10.50 5.70
N TYR A 654 11.75 9.34 5.07
CA TYR A 654 11.29 8.06 5.55
C TYR A 654 12.43 7.06 5.63
N TYR A 655 12.23 6.01 6.42
CA TYR A 655 13.30 5.10 6.80
C TYR A 655 12.86 3.65 6.73
N SER A 656 13.72 2.80 6.20
CA SER A 656 13.51 1.34 6.21
C SER A 656 14.68 0.63 6.86
N ASN A 657 14.37 -0.23 7.82
CA ASN A 657 15.34 -1.13 8.45
C ASN A 657 15.79 -2.19 7.46
N ILE A 658 17.09 -2.44 7.44
CA ILE A 658 17.71 -3.45 6.61
C ILE A 658 17.59 -4.80 7.32
N GLN A 659 16.83 -5.71 6.72
CA GLN A 659 16.63 -7.04 7.28
C GLN A 659 17.86 -7.92 7.02
N LYS A 660 18.38 -8.57 8.07
CA LYS A 660 19.52 -9.50 8.00
C LYS A 660 19.12 -10.90 7.51
N ILE A 661 18.25 -10.94 6.51
CA ILE A 661 17.84 -12.15 5.82
C ILE A 661 17.90 -11.87 4.33
N ASN A 662 18.20 -12.90 3.55
CA ASN A 662 18.11 -12.80 2.10
C ASN A 662 16.67 -12.41 1.71
N PRO A 663 16.50 -11.65 0.61
CA PRO A 663 15.17 -11.41 0.07
C PRO A 663 14.48 -12.76 -0.14
N PRO A 664 13.19 -12.90 0.21
CA PRO A 664 12.45 -14.13 0.00
C PRO A 664 12.58 -14.55 -1.47
N ALA A 665 13.43 -15.54 -1.74
CA ALA A 665 13.53 -16.13 -3.05
C ALA A 665 12.30 -16.99 -3.27
N HIS A 666 11.82 -17.05 -4.52
CA HIS A 666 11.01 -18.19 -4.91
C HIS A 666 11.91 -19.41 -4.75
N LEU A 667 11.80 -20.11 -3.63
CA LEU A 667 12.07 -21.53 -3.63
C LEU A 667 11.00 -22.12 -4.53
N GLU A 668 11.38 -22.53 -5.74
CA GLU A 668 10.69 -23.65 -6.36
C GLU A 668 10.92 -24.84 -5.42
N LEU A 669 10.06 -24.93 -4.42
CA LEU A 669 9.82 -26.17 -3.72
C LEU A 669 9.13 -27.06 -4.76
N GLU A 670 9.91 -27.62 -5.69
CA GLU A 670 9.44 -28.82 -6.38
C GLU A 670 9.04 -29.77 -5.26
N TYR A 671 7.75 -30.11 -5.25
CA TYR A 671 7.20 -31.02 -4.25
C TYR A 671 7.98 -32.33 -4.40
N LYS A 672 8.91 -32.58 -3.45
CA LYS A 672 9.89 -33.68 -3.48
C LYS A 672 9.25 -35.09 -3.41
N SER A 673 7.94 -35.22 -3.62
CA SER A 673 7.26 -36.49 -3.83
C SER A 673 7.27 -36.93 -5.30
N ASN A 674 7.74 -36.09 -6.23
CA ASN A 674 7.84 -36.42 -7.66
C ASN A 674 9.24 -36.94 -8.05
N HIS A 675 9.95 -37.61 -7.15
CA HIS A 675 11.12 -38.38 -7.59
C HIS A 675 10.63 -39.44 -8.58
N THR A 676 11.32 -39.58 -9.71
CA THR A 676 11.18 -40.74 -10.59
C THR A 676 12.03 -41.87 -10.05
N LEU A 677 11.63 -43.12 -10.27
CA LEU A 677 12.47 -44.29 -9.97
C LEU A 677 13.86 -44.11 -10.63
N GLN A 678 14.93 -44.19 -9.84
CA GLN A 678 16.32 -44.13 -10.28
C GLN A 678 17.06 -45.34 -9.75
N LEU A 679 17.43 -46.25 -10.66
CA LEU A 679 18.23 -47.44 -10.38
C LEU A 679 19.53 -47.34 -11.20
N PRO A 680 20.58 -46.69 -10.67
CA PRO A 680 21.84 -46.49 -11.38
C PRO A 680 22.72 -47.76 -11.36
N LEU A 681 22.12 -48.90 -11.69
CA LEU A 681 22.70 -50.24 -11.76
C LEU A 681 22.64 -50.74 -13.21
N ALA A 682 23.45 -51.73 -13.55
CA ALA A 682 23.36 -52.39 -14.85
C ALA A 682 22.08 -53.25 -14.97
N ASP A 683 21.56 -53.42 -16.19
CA ASP A 683 20.28 -54.14 -16.42
C ASP A 683 20.31 -55.61 -15.94
N ASP A 684 21.48 -56.23 -15.80
CA ASP A 684 21.68 -57.59 -15.28
C ASP A 684 21.91 -57.66 -13.77
N GLU A 685 22.10 -56.52 -13.10
CA GLU A 685 22.32 -56.41 -11.65
C GLU A 685 21.01 -56.41 -10.85
N TYR A 686 19.87 -56.14 -11.49
CA TYR A 686 18.56 -56.13 -10.85
C TYR A 686 17.46 -56.69 -11.75
N SER A 687 16.29 -56.95 -11.17
CA SER A 687 15.07 -57.30 -11.90
C SER A 687 13.87 -56.56 -11.31
N ILE A 688 12.86 -56.29 -12.16
CA ILE A 688 11.61 -55.67 -11.74
C ILE A 688 10.45 -56.61 -12.12
N HIS A 689 9.67 -57.03 -11.12
CA HIS A 689 8.48 -57.85 -11.29
C HIS A 689 7.29 -57.20 -10.58
N GLY A 690 6.44 -56.52 -11.35
CA GLY A 690 5.35 -55.73 -10.78
C GLY A 690 5.89 -54.50 -10.04
N ASP A 691 5.55 -54.40 -8.76
CA ASP A 691 6.02 -53.39 -7.81
C ASP A 691 7.30 -53.82 -7.07
N LEU A 692 7.81 -55.03 -7.29
CA LEU A 692 9.01 -55.52 -6.62
C LEU A 692 10.28 -55.32 -7.47
N ILE A 693 11.23 -54.57 -6.92
CA ILE A 693 12.62 -54.46 -7.41
C ILE A 693 13.48 -55.45 -6.64
N THR A 694 14.26 -56.26 -7.33
CA THR A 694 15.18 -57.22 -6.72
C THR A 694 16.60 -56.97 -7.19
N ILE A 695 17.51 -56.61 -6.27
CA ILE A 695 18.95 -56.53 -6.52
C ILE A 695 19.55 -57.93 -6.36
N ASN A 696 20.28 -58.38 -7.38
CA ASN A 696 20.89 -59.70 -7.46
C ASN A 696 22.11 -59.82 -6.53
N SER A 697 22.63 -61.03 -6.32
CA SER A 697 23.93 -61.20 -5.65
C SER A 697 25.08 -60.73 -6.56
N GLY A 698 26.23 -60.41 -5.96
CA GLY A 698 27.38 -59.85 -6.67
C GLY A 698 27.70 -58.41 -6.25
N THR A 699 28.75 -57.84 -6.85
CA THR A 699 29.21 -56.48 -6.57
C THR A 699 28.53 -55.48 -7.48
N HIS A 700 27.96 -54.42 -6.90
CA HIS A 700 27.16 -53.38 -7.55
C HIS A 700 27.72 -52.01 -7.21
N GLU A 701 28.08 -51.20 -8.20
CA GLU A 701 28.65 -49.86 -7.98
C GLU A 701 27.59 -48.78 -8.24
N VAL A 702 27.15 -48.08 -7.18
CA VAL A 702 26.14 -47.02 -7.24
C VAL A 702 26.84 -45.66 -7.39
N LYS A 703 26.88 -45.14 -8.62
CA LYS A 703 27.60 -43.91 -8.99
C LYS A 703 26.81 -42.62 -8.84
N LYS A 704 25.52 -42.74 -8.63
CA LYS A 704 24.53 -41.65 -8.54
C LYS A 704 23.50 -42.02 -7.48
N PRO A 705 22.68 -41.08 -7.00
CA PRO A 705 21.57 -41.41 -6.13
C PRO A 705 20.70 -42.54 -6.69
N MET A 706 20.48 -43.57 -5.87
CA MET A 706 19.49 -44.62 -6.11
C MET A 706 18.22 -44.24 -5.36
N ILE A 707 17.15 -43.94 -6.11
CA ILE A 707 15.88 -43.45 -5.55
C ILE A 707 14.76 -44.41 -5.91
N VAL A 708 14.16 -45.03 -4.91
CA VAL A 708 13.00 -45.92 -5.05
C VAL A 708 11.75 -45.15 -4.63
N THR A 709 10.76 -45.06 -5.52
CA THR A 709 9.49 -44.35 -5.25
C THR A 709 8.54 -45.22 -4.43
N ALA A 710 7.51 -44.61 -3.84
CA ALA A 710 6.56 -45.31 -2.97
C ALA A 710 5.78 -46.44 -3.69
N ASP A 711 5.72 -46.41 -5.02
CA ASP A 711 5.07 -47.45 -5.84
C ASP A 711 5.84 -48.78 -5.88
N TYR A 712 7.07 -48.81 -5.38
CA TYR A 712 7.94 -49.98 -5.46
C TYR A 712 8.46 -50.40 -4.10
N GLN A 713 8.56 -51.71 -3.88
CA GLN A 713 9.35 -52.29 -2.80
C GLN A 713 10.68 -52.79 -3.36
N ILE A 714 11.71 -52.82 -2.52
CA ILE A 714 13.04 -53.30 -2.92
C ILE A 714 13.48 -54.46 -2.04
N THR A 715 13.98 -55.52 -2.68
CA THR A 715 14.64 -56.66 -2.04
C THR A 715 16.09 -56.72 -2.49
N ILE A 716 17.01 -56.84 -1.53
CA ILE A 716 18.44 -57.02 -1.78
C ILE A 716 18.80 -58.45 -1.35
N ASN A 717 19.17 -59.28 -2.32
CA ASN A 717 19.40 -60.70 -2.09
C ASN A 717 20.77 -60.97 -1.43
N ALA A 718 20.85 -62.10 -0.71
CA ALA A 718 22.08 -62.60 -0.10
C ALA A 718 23.30 -62.58 -1.04
N GLY A 719 24.44 -62.13 -0.52
CA GLY A 719 25.70 -62.03 -1.27
C GLY A 719 25.80 -60.80 -2.19
N ALA A 720 24.88 -59.84 -2.09
CA ALA A 720 25.04 -58.53 -2.73
C ALA A 720 26.04 -57.64 -1.97
N GLU A 721 26.92 -56.97 -2.71
CA GLU A 721 27.87 -55.97 -2.19
C GLU A 721 27.66 -54.66 -2.96
N ILE A 722 27.09 -53.65 -2.30
CA ILE A 722 26.77 -52.35 -2.89
C ILE A 722 27.81 -51.33 -2.44
N GLU A 723 28.59 -50.79 -3.40
CA GLU A 723 29.57 -49.74 -3.16
C GLU A 723 29.00 -48.37 -3.59
N LEU A 724 28.93 -47.41 -2.67
CA LEU A 724 28.49 -46.05 -2.95
C LEU A 724 29.69 -45.18 -3.35
N ALA A 725 29.63 -44.56 -4.53
CA ALA A 725 30.58 -43.54 -4.98
C ALA A 725 30.29 -42.18 -4.33
N ASP A 726 31.23 -41.22 -4.41
CA ASP A 726 31.07 -39.88 -3.80
C ASP A 726 29.74 -39.23 -4.25
N ASP A 727 29.01 -38.62 -3.30
CA ASP A 727 27.67 -38.02 -3.50
C ASP A 727 26.56 -38.99 -3.93
N ALA A 728 26.79 -40.31 -3.93
CA ALA A 728 25.76 -41.32 -4.16
C ALA A 728 25.15 -41.81 -2.85
N TYR A 729 23.82 -41.96 -2.80
CA TYR A 729 23.07 -42.46 -1.64
C TYR A 729 21.94 -43.37 -2.08
N ILE A 730 21.37 -44.10 -1.13
CA ILE A 730 20.17 -44.92 -1.32
C ILE A 730 19.01 -44.27 -0.56
N LEU A 731 17.97 -43.88 -1.28
CA LEU A 731 16.74 -43.31 -0.72
C LEU A 731 15.54 -44.11 -1.21
N SER A 732 14.81 -44.74 -0.28
CA SER A 732 13.61 -45.49 -0.60
C SER A 732 12.38 -44.90 0.09
N TYR A 733 11.33 -44.67 -0.69
CA TYR A 733 9.98 -44.37 -0.19
C TYR A 733 9.09 -45.61 -0.09
N GLY A 734 9.57 -46.76 -0.55
CA GLY A 734 8.91 -48.05 -0.35
C GLY A 734 9.68 -48.98 0.57
N ALA A 735 9.05 -50.09 0.97
CA ALA A 735 9.64 -51.04 1.90
C ALA A 735 10.94 -51.64 1.37
N VAL A 736 11.94 -51.76 2.24
CA VAL A 736 13.26 -52.30 1.91
C VAL A 736 13.51 -53.57 2.70
N ASN A 737 13.63 -54.69 1.98
CA ASN A 737 13.96 -56.00 2.54
C ASN A 737 15.39 -56.38 2.15
N ILE A 738 16.26 -56.57 3.14
CA ILE A 738 17.66 -56.94 2.91
C ILE A 738 17.84 -58.34 3.46
N LEU A 739 17.94 -59.33 2.56
CA LEU A 739 17.78 -60.74 2.89
C LEU A 739 19.11 -61.50 2.79
N GLY A 740 20.10 -61.08 3.58
CA GLY A 740 21.39 -61.76 3.71
C GLY A 740 21.30 -63.08 4.49
N THR A 741 22.32 -63.92 4.34
CA THR A 741 22.53 -65.11 5.20
C THR A 741 23.88 -65.05 5.90
N GLU A 742 24.11 -65.91 6.89
CA GLU A 742 25.41 -66.00 7.58
C GLU A 742 26.56 -66.30 6.61
N GLU A 743 26.34 -67.19 5.63
CA GLU A 743 27.36 -67.53 4.63
C GLU A 743 27.52 -66.44 3.55
N ASN A 744 26.44 -65.72 3.23
CA ASN A 744 26.40 -64.72 2.17
C ASN A 744 25.68 -63.44 2.68
N PRO A 745 26.33 -62.65 3.54
CA PRO A 745 25.75 -61.41 4.04
C PRO A 745 25.59 -60.39 2.92
N VAL A 746 24.68 -59.44 3.10
CA VAL A 746 24.60 -58.25 2.25
C VAL A 746 25.54 -57.18 2.80
N GLN A 747 26.30 -56.52 1.93
CA GLN A 747 27.21 -55.42 2.30
C GLN A 747 26.82 -54.13 1.58
N ILE A 748 26.82 -53.01 2.29
CA ILE A 748 26.60 -51.66 1.76
C ILE A 748 27.74 -50.78 2.29
N ILE A 749 28.62 -50.32 1.41
CA ILE A 749 29.93 -49.75 1.78
C ILE A 749 30.11 -48.39 1.12
N ALA A 750 30.68 -47.44 1.87
CA ALA A 750 30.95 -46.08 1.39
C ALA A 750 32.34 -45.56 1.85
N LYS A 751 32.91 -44.60 1.13
CA LYS A 751 34.26 -44.05 1.39
C LYS A 751 34.37 -42.53 1.33
N GLY A 752 33.38 -41.85 0.76
CA GLY A 752 33.27 -40.39 0.60
C GLY A 752 32.36 -39.72 1.63
N SER A 753 31.77 -38.60 1.23
CA SER A 753 30.75 -37.83 1.96
C SER A 753 29.40 -37.91 1.25
N ASN A 754 28.32 -37.58 1.97
CA ASN A 754 26.94 -37.55 1.46
C ASN A 754 26.38 -38.94 1.03
N GLN A 755 26.90 -40.02 1.60
CA GLN A 755 26.63 -41.41 1.22
C GLN A 755 25.75 -42.13 2.23
N GLY A 756 24.49 -41.72 2.32
CA GLY A 756 23.52 -42.28 3.27
C GLY A 756 22.67 -43.42 2.72
N PHE A 757 22.05 -44.15 3.65
CA PHE A 757 20.98 -45.11 3.37
C PHE A 757 19.72 -44.67 4.12
N SER A 758 18.62 -44.43 3.42
CA SER A 758 17.41 -43.86 4.01
C SER A 758 16.14 -44.53 3.52
N VAL A 759 15.26 -44.87 4.46
CA VAL A 759 13.92 -45.40 4.20
C VAL A 759 12.89 -44.46 4.83
N ILE A 760 12.02 -43.86 4.00
CA ILE A 760 11.13 -42.78 4.42
C ILE A 760 9.68 -43.17 4.13
N LYS A 761 8.87 -43.36 5.18
CA LYS A 761 7.43 -43.64 5.10
C LYS A 761 7.05 -44.81 4.17
N PRO A 762 7.72 -45.98 4.27
CA PRO A 762 7.38 -47.11 3.44
C PRO A 762 5.98 -47.64 3.77
N GLU A 763 5.23 -48.06 2.76
CA GLU A 763 4.07 -48.93 2.97
C GLU A 763 4.54 -50.38 3.16
N GLY A 764 4.25 -50.96 4.33
CA GLY A 764 4.62 -52.34 4.68
C GLY A 764 5.77 -52.43 5.69
N GLU A 765 6.17 -53.67 5.98
CA GLU A 765 7.24 -53.98 6.93
C GLU A 765 8.60 -54.05 6.19
N CYS A 766 9.65 -53.53 6.83
CA CYS A 766 11.04 -53.68 6.37
C CYS A 766 11.74 -54.78 7.17
N ILE A 767 12.38 -55.73 6.47
CA ILE A 767 13.06 -56.88 7.10
C ILE A 767 14.53 -56.90 6.70
N TRP A 768 15.44 -56.74 7.66
CA TRP A 768 16.89 -56.75 7.43
C TRP A 768 17.56 -57.89 8.18
N THR A 769 18.14 -58.83 7.45
CA THR A 769 18.84 -60.00 8.00
C THR A 769 20.27 -60.11 7.47
N HIS A 770 21.25 -60.31 8.36
CA HIS A 770 22.67 -60.48 7.99
C HIS A 770 23.20 -59.38 7.05
N VAL A 771 23.16 -58.13 7.53
CA VAL A 771 23.53 -56.94 6.75
C VAL A 771 24.73 -56.24 7.37
N ARG A 772 25.61 -55.69 6.54
CA ARG A 772 26.72 -54.84 6.96
C ARG A 772 26.70 -53.50 6.24
N PHE A 773 26.56 -52.42 7.01
CA PHE A 773 26.78 -51.05 6.57
C PHE A 773 28.16 -50.59 7.06
N ASP A 774 29.02 -50.07 6.16
CA ASP A 774 30.38 -49.68 6.52
C ASP A 774 30.81 -48.37 5.83
N GLY A 775 31.24 -47.38 6.62
CA GLY A 775 31.81 -46.14 6.08
C GLY A 775 30.83 -45.07 5.59
N LEU A 776 29.52 -45.27 5.80
CA LEU A 776 28.45 -44.36 5.36
C LEU A 776 28.50 -42.99 6.06
N ASP A 777 27.90 -42.00 5.42
CA ASP A 777 27.70 -40.63 5.92
C ASP A 777 26.19 -40.30 5.86
N ARG A 778 25.77 -39.09 6.22
CA ARG A 778 24.37 -38.66 6.07
C ARG A 778 23.98 -38.50 4.60
N LEU A 779 22.68 -38.57 4.31
CA LEU A 779 22.13 -38.10 3.04
C LEU A 779 22.09 -36.57 3.02
N GLU A 780 22.58 -35.96 1.96
CA GLU A 780 22.51 -34.52 1.70
C GLU A 780 22.10 -34.24 0.25
N GLU A 781 20.95 -33.58 0.06
CA GLU A 781 20.43 -33.18 -1.25
C GLU A 781 19.91 -31.73 -1.23
N ASN A 782 20.66 -30.84 -1.88
CA ASN A 782 20.42 -29.39 -1.90
C ASN A 782 20.41 -28.75 -0.50
N GLN A 783 19.24 -28.35 0.01
CA GLN A 783 19.07 -27.79 1.36
C GLN A 783 18.50 -28.81 2.37
N TRP A 784 18.41 -30.08 1.98
CA TRP A 784 17.92 -31.15 2.84
C TRP A 784 19.07 -32.03 3.28
N GLN A 785 19.22 -32.18 4.59
CA GLN A 785 20.25 -33.01 5.24
C GLN A 785 19.57 -33.85 6.31
N LEU A 786 19.94 -35.12 6.41
CA LEU A 786 19.60 -36.00 7.53
C LEU A 786 20.78 -36.08 8.51
N THR A 787 20.58 -36.68 9.69
CA THR A 787 21.63 -36.79 10.73
C THR A 787 22.32 -38.17 10.73
N GLY A 788 21.58 -39.22 10.39
CA GLY A 788 22.07 -40.60 10.44
C GLY A 788 22.64 -41.16 9.14
N ALA A 789 23.58 -42.10 9.29
CA ALA A 789 24.16 -42.86 8.18
C ALA A 789 23.15 -43.85 7.59
N VAL A 790 22.42 -44.52 8.49
CA VAL A 790 21.26 -45.34 8.19
C VAL A 790 20.06 -44.70 8.89
N THR A 791 19.12 -44.16 8.12
CA THR A 791 17.93 -43.46 8.64
C THR A 791 16.65 -44.21 8.25
N VAL A 792 15.77 -44.45 9.22
CA VAL A 792 14.43 -45.00 8.95
C VAL A 792 13.37 -44.15 9.64
N TYR A 793 12.47 -43.61 8.86
CA TYR A 793 11.48 -42.63 9.31
C TYR A 793 10.06 -43.12 9.04
N GLU A 794 9.22 -43.17 10.07
CA GLU A 794 7.82 -43.63 10.02
C GLU A 794 7.67 -45.00 9.35
N ALA A 795 8.36 -46.02 9.88
CA ALA A 795 8.31 -47.39 9.37
C ALA A 795 8.18 -48.44 10.48
N ASN A 796 7.71 -49.62 10.11
CA ASN A 796 7.83 -50.83 10.92
C ASN A 796 9.06 -51.61 10.44
N ILE A 797 10.02 -51.86 11.32
CA ILE A 797 11.29 -52.49 10.93
C ILE A 797 11.73 -53.62 11.85
N ASN A 798 12.11 -54.74 11.24
CA ASN A 798 12.70 -55.89 11.91
C ASN A 798 14.15 -56.07 11.47
N MET A 799 15.08 -56.12 12.42
CA MET A 799 16.50 -56.30 12.17
C MET A 799 17.02 -57.52 12.94
N ASP A 800 17.66 -58.45 12.23
CA ASP A 800 18.40 -59.55 12.85
C ASP A 800 19.81 -59.67 12.24
N ASN A 801 20.84 -59.68 13.08
CA ASN A 801 22.24 -59.76 12.64
C ASN A 801 22.64 -58.59 11.70
N VAL A 802 22.40 -57.36 12.14
CA VAL A 802 22.79 -56.13 11.40
C VAL A 802 24.05 -55.52 12.01
N SER A 803 24.98 -55.08 11.17
CA SER A 803 26.18 -54.37 11.60
C SER A 803 26.33 -53.01 10.92
N ILE A 804 26.71 -51.98 11.68
CA ILE A 804 26.94 -50.62 11.19
C ILE A 804 28.28 -50.15 11.75
N SER A 805 29.23 -49.78 10.89
CA SER A 805 30.56 -49.35 11.34
C SER A 805 31.17 -48.20 10.56
N HIS A 806 32.08 -47.47 11.21
CA HIS A 806 32.88 -46.40 10.59
C HIS A 806 32.05 -45.27 9.96
N ASN A 807 30.87 -44.96 10.51
CA ASN A 807 30.07 -43.84 9.99
C ASN A 807 30.74 -42.47 10.25
N LYS A 808 30.39 -41.48 9.43
CA LYS A 808 31.04 -40.15 9.42
C LYS A 808 30.12 -38.98 9.81
N CYS A 809 28.90 -39.29 10.23
CA CYS A 809 27.87 -38.33 10.62
C CYS A 809 27.48 -38.50 12.10
N GLU A 810 26.47 -37.76 12.53
CA GLU A 810 26.01 -37.73 13.92
C GLU A 810 25.60 -39.11 14.40
N ASP A 811 24.72 -39.80 13.68
CA ASP A 811 24.17 -41.09 14.11
C ASP A 811 24.61 -42.23 13.18
N ALA A 812 25.00 -43.39 13.73
CA ALA A 812 25.22 -44.58 12.90
C ALA A 812 23.88 -45.18 12.43
N LEU A 813 22.93 -45.33 13.36
CA LEU A 813 21.54 -45.68 13.10
C LEU A 813 20.63 -44.62 13.70
N ASN A 814 19.70 -44.08 12.92
CA ASN A 814 18.68 -43.16 13.39
C ASN A 814 17.28 -43.65 12.99
N LEU A 815 16.44 -43.93 14.00
CA LEU A 815 15.04 -44.32 13.82
C LEU A 815 14.13 -43.21 14.34
N ILE A 816 13.18 -42.75 13.52
CA ILE A 816 12.30 -41.63 13.88
C ILE A 816 10.84 -42.03 13.66
N ARG A 817 10.01 -41.99 14.70
CA ARG A 817 8.59 -42.39 14.68
C ARG A 817 8.35 -43.78 14.10
N SER A 818 9.23 -44.71 14.44
CA SER A 818 9.24 -46.06 13.86
C SER A 818 9.01 -47.10 14.96
N ASP A 819 8.25 -48.14 14.61
CA ASP A 819 8.12 -49.32 15.47
C ASP A 819 9.22 -50.32 15.08
N PHE A 820 9.97 -50.84 16.05
CA PHE A 820 11.10 -51.72 15.73
C PHE A 820 11.28 -52.95 16.62
N ASP A 821 11.76 -54.03 16.00
CA ASP A 821 12.25 -55.24 16.66
C ASP A 821 13.68 -55.52 16.20
N ILE A 822 14.66 -55.31 17.08
CA ILE A 822 16.08 -55.45 16.77
C ILE A 822 16.68 -56.59 17.60
N ASN A 823 17.36 -57.51 16.93
CA ASN A 823 18.10 -58.61 17.52
C ASN A 823 19.50 -58.71 16.90
N HIS A 824 20.53 -58.93 17.71
CA HIS A 824 21.92 -59.04 17.23
C HIS A 824 22.41 -57.82 16.41
N LEU A 825 22.22 -56.61 16.92
CA LEU A 825 22.80 -55.39 16.34
C LEU A 825 24.26 -55.23 16.79
N PHE A 826 25.15 -54.93 15.84
CA PHE A 826 26.55 -54.62 16.10
C PHE A 826 26.94 -53.23 15.56
N ILE A 827 27.21 -52.27 16.43
CA ILE A 827 27.65 -50.92 16.03
C ILE A 827 29.08 -50.67 16.49
N SER A 828 29.95 -50.17 15.60
CA SER A 828 31.32 -49.82 16.02
C SER A 828 32.04 -48.70 15.26
N ASN A 829 32.97 -48.03 15.95
CA ASN A 829 33.84 -46.99 15.38
C ASN A 829 33.05 -45.82 14.79
N THR A 830 32.11 -45.26 15.56
CA THR A 830 31.20 -44.20 15.08
C THR A 830 31.78 -42.81 15.30
N PHE A 831 31.41 -41.83 14.47
CA PHE A 831 31.85 -40.44 14.65
C PHE A 831 31.27 -39.80 15.91
N ALA A 832 29.97 -39.98 16.17
CA ALA A 832 29.31 -39.58 17.41
C ALA A 832 28.43 -40.74 17.95
N ASP A 833 27.11 -40.67 17.79
CA ASP A 833 26.18 -41.59 18.44
C ASP A 833 26.08 -42.93 17.70
N GLY A 834 25.84 -43.99 18.48
CA GLY A 834 25.65 -45.35 17.97
C GLY A 834 24.27 -45.52 17.37
N PHE A 835 23.25 -45.57 18.23
CA PHE A 835 21.86 -45.70 17.84
C PHE A 835 21.03 -44.62 18.51
N ASP A 836 20.43 -43.77 17.68
CA ASP A 836 19.45 -42.75 18.06
C ASP A 836 18.03 -43.23 17.70
N ALA A 837 17.11 -43.16 18.68
CA ALA A 837 15.68 -43.41 18.45
C ALA A 837 14.78 -42.31 19.02
N ASP A 838 14.15 -41.57 18.09
CA ASP A 838 13.28 -40.45 18.36
C ASP A 838 11.80 -40.79 18.16
N PHE A 839 11.00 -40.69 19.22
CA PHE A 839 9.55 -40.93 19.21
C PHE A 839 9.16 -42.34 18.75
N CYS A 840 9.96 -43.34 19.11
CA CYS A 840 9.81 -44.72 18.67
C CYS A 840 9.20 -45.62 19.76
N GLU A 841 8.62 -46.74 19.33
CA GLU A 841 8.27 -47.86 20.19
C GLU A 841 9.00 -49.12 19.72
N GLY A 842 9.70 -49.83 20.61
CA GLY A 842 10.44 -51.00 20.12
C GLY A 842 11.30 -51.71 21.15
N LYS A 843 12.04 -52.71 20.67
CA LYS A 843 12.97 -53.48 21.51
C LYS A 843 14.27 -53.78 20.80
N ILE A 844 15.35 -53.83 21.57
CA ILE A 844 16.70 -54.21 21.13
C ILE A 844 17.25 -55.33 22.04
N LYS A 845 17.73 -56.41 21.42
CA LYS A 845 18.19 -57.62 22.12
C LYS A 845 19.54 -58.11 21.62
N ASN A 846 20.30 -58.79 22.48
CA ASN A 846 21.54 -59.52 22.12
C ASN A 846 22.56 -58.68 21.34
N SER A 847 22.66 -57.39 21.64
CA SER A 847 23.36 -56.41 20.80
C SER A 847 24.64 -55.88 21.44
N VAL A 848 25.59 -55.45 20.61
CA VAL A 848 26.87 -54.90 21.06
C VAL A 848 27.14 -53.58 20.35
N ILE A 849 27.30 -52.50 21.11
CA ILE A 849 27.70 -51.19 20.61
C ILE A 849 29.04 -50.84 21.22
N ARG A 850 30.04 -50.46 20.41
CA ARG A 850 31.38 -50.17 20.93
C ARG A 850 32.13 -49.10 20.17
N ASP A 851 33.13 -48.50 20.82
CA ASP A 851 34.04 -47.55 20.19
C ASP A 851 33.24 -46.40 19.52
N THR A 852 32.28 -45.79 20.25
CA THR A 852 31.47 -44.66 19.78
C THR A 852 32.09 -43.32 20.16
N GLY A 853 31.94 -42.30 19.32
CA GLY A 853 32.45 -40.96 19.61
C GLY A 853 31.65 -40.19 20.67
N ASN A 854 30.38 -40.55 20.87
CA ASN A 854 29.48 -39.95 21.85
C ASN A 854 28.60 -41.04 22.52
N ASP A 855 27.27 -40.99 22.46
CA ASP A 855 26.38 -41.91 23.17
C ASP A 855 26.26 -43.27 22.42
N ALA A 856 26.08 -44.38 23.15
CA ALA A 856 25.85 -45.68 22.51
C ALA A 856 24.39 -45.85 22.08
N LEU A 857 23.47 -45.52 23.00
CA LEU A 857 22.02 -45.54 22.83
C LEU A 857 21.48 -44.19 23.32
N ASP A 858 20.96 -43.33 22.42
CA ASP A 858 20.29 -42.06 22.79
C ASP A 858 18.83 -42.10 22.35
N PHE A 859 17.91 -41.89 23.30
CA PHE A 859 16.48 -42.06 23.09
C PHE A 859 15.72 -40.83 23.57
N SER A 860 14.84 -40.30 22.73
CA SER A 860 14.06 -39.10 23.02
C SER A 860 12.58 -39.32 22.67
N GLY A 861 11.67 -39.03 23.61
CA GLY A 861 10.23 -39.27 23.44
C GLY A 861 9.82 -40.72 23.17
N SER A 862 10.66 -41.71 23.48
CA SER A 862 10.53 -43.09 23.02
C SER A 862 10.15 -44.08 24.14
N THR A 863 9.50 -45.20 23.78
CA THR A 863 9.23 -46.33 24.69
C THR A 863 9.99 -47.57 24.22
N ILE A 864 11.08 -47.94 24.90
CA ILE A 864 12.03 -48.95 24.38
C ILE A 864 12.38 -50.00 25.43
N GLU A 865 12.40 -51.27 25.01
CA GLU A 865 12.94 -52.39 25.77
C GLU A 865 14.39 -52.75 25.35
N VAL A 866 15.31 -52.86 26.30
CA VAL A 866 16.74 -53.17 26.05
C VAL A 866 17.15 -54.43 26.83
N GLU A 867 17.49 -55.51 26.13
CA GLU A 867 17.82 -56.81 26.75
C GLU A 867 19.16 -57.36 26.26
N ASP A 868 19.96 -57.96 27.16
CA ASP A 868 21.19 -58.68 26.80
C ASP A 868 22.18 -57.85 25.94
N CYS A 869 22.37 -56.57 26.29
CA CYS A 869 23.19 -55.64 25.51
C CYS A 869 24.54 -55.31 26.18
N ARG A 870 25.60 -55.14 25.36
CA ARG A 870 26.95 -54.75 25.83
C ARG A 870 27.40 -53.46 25.15
N LEU A 871 27.69 -52.44 25.95
CA LEU A 871 28.08 -51.11 25.50
C LEU A 871 29.52 -50.84 25.97
N ILE A 872 30.47 -50.67 25.05
CA ILE A 872 31.92 -50.77 25.36
C ILE A 872 32.72 -49.62 24.76
N LYS A 873 33.56 -48.93 25.55
CA LYS A 873 34.44 -47.83 25.11
C LYS A 873 33.68 -46.72 24.36
N LEU A 874 32.94 -45.94 25.11
CA LEU A 874 32.02 -44.92 24.61
C LEU A 874 32.56 -43.53 24.91
N GLY A 875 32.28 -42.57 24.03
CA GLY A 875 32.75 -41.20 24.16
C GLY A 875 32.05 -40.41 25.27
N ASP A 876 30.76 -40.63 25.45
CA ASP A 876 29.96 -39.96 26.50
C ASP A 876 29.10 -40.95 27.27
N LYS A 877 27.93 -41.39 26.77
CA LYS A 877 26.99 -42.20 27.58
C LYS A 877 26.75 -43.61 27.05
N GLY A 878 26.60 -44.56 27.97
CA GLY A 878 26.08 -45.90 27.66
C GLY A 878 24.66 -45.83 27.13
N LEU A 879 23.73 -45.47 28.01
CA LEU A 879 22.33 -45.30 27.64
C LEU A 879 21.84 -43.95 28.12
N SER A 880 21.19 -43.21 27.23
CA SER A 880 20.64 -41.90 27.47
C SER A 880 19.15 -41.91 27.13
N ALA A 881 18.32 -41.47 28.08
CA ALA A 881 16.88 -41.28 27.88
C ALA A 881 16.51 -39.83 28.16
N GLY A 882 15.83 -39.18 27.23
CA GLY A 882 15.36 -37.79 27.34
C GLY A 882 13.91 -37.60 26.89
N GLU A 883 13.40 -36.38 27.12
CA GLU A 883 12.13 -35.90 26.56
C GLU A 883 10.93 -36.83 26.84
N GLN A 884 10.70 -37.21 28.11
CA GLN A 884 9.63 -38.13 28.55
C GLN A 884 9.73 -39.58 28.02
N SER A 885 10.93 -40.05 27.67
CA SER A 885 11.12 -41.45 27.28
C SER A 885 10.84 -42.43 28.42
N THR A 886 10.35 -43.62 28.10
CA THR A 886 10.21 -44.75 29.02
C THR A 886 11.04 -45.93 28.54
N ILE A 887 12.16 -46.19 29.23
CA ILE A 887 13.08 -47.28 28.87
C ILE A 887 13.01 -48.36 29.94
N SER A 888 12.88 -49.62 29.52
CA SER A 888 13.02 -50.77 30.42
C SER A 888 14.06 -51.75 29.90
N GLY A 889 14.80 -52.42 30.79
CA GLY A 889 15.80 -53.37 30.33
C GLY A 889 16.31 -54.37 31.36
N GLU A 890 16.88 -55.47 30.87
CA GLU A 890 17.49 -56.52 31.67
C GLU A 890 18.85 -56.96 31.08
N ASN A 891 19.83 -57.23 31.94
CA ASN A 891 21.15 -57.74 31.57
C ASN A 891 21.95 -56.81 30.63
N ILE A 892 22.20 -55.59 31.09
CA ILE A 892 22.96 -54.57 30.33
C ILE A 892 24.36 -54.42 30.95
N THR A 893 25.39 -54.50 30.12
CA THR A 893 26.78 -54.19 30.52
C THR A 893 27.23 -52.89 29.88
N VAL A 894 27.75 -51.96 30.67
CA VAL A 894 28.44 -50.74 30.19
C VAL A 894 29.88 -50.79 30.67
N ASP A 895 30.86 -50.75 29.77
CA ASP A 895 32.29 -50.84 30.08
C ASP A 895 33.09 -49.75 29.38
N GLY A 896 33.37 -48.66 30.09
CA GLY A 896 34.08 -47.48 29.59
C GLY A 896 33.15 -46.43 28.98
N ALA A 897 32.79 -45.40 29.73
CA ALA A 897 32.00 -44.24 29.29
C ALA A 897 32.22 -43.04 30.25
N ASP A 898 31.81 -41.81 29.88
CA ASP A 898 31.69 -40.73 30.88
C ASP A 898 30.50 -41.00 31.81
N ILE A 899 29.33 -41.34 31.26
CA ILE A 899 28.14 -41.74 32.04
C ILE A 899 27.68 -43.14 31.64
N GLY A 900 27.50 -44.05 32.60
CA GLY A 900 26.96 -45.37 32.34
C GLY A 900 25.52 -45.32 31.82
N ILE A 901 24.58 -44.84 32.65
CA ILE A 901 23.17 -44.69 32.29
C ILE A 901 22.64 -43.32 32.75
N ALA A 902 21.96 -42.60 31.86
CA ALA A 902 21.36 -41.30 32.11
C ALA A 902 19.84 -41.29 31.89
N SER A 903 19.10 -40.60 32.76
CA SER A 903 17.68 -40.28 32.58
C SER A 903 17.44 -38.79 32.74
N LYS A 904 16.86 -38.17 31.72
CA LYS A 904 16.72 -36.70 31.60
C LYS A 904 15.26 -36.31 31.36
N ASP A 905 14.89 -35.09 31.69
CA ASP A 905 13.72 -34.43 31.11
C ASP A 905 12.40 -35.22 31.25
N LEU A 906 11.99 -35.55 32.49
CA LEU A 906 10.85 -36.41 32.88
C LEU A 906 10.89 -37.86 32.39
N SER A 907 12.01 -38.31 31.84
CA SER A 907 12.16 -39.71 31.41
C SER A 907 12.19 -40.68 32.59
N LEU A 908 11.81 -41.92 32.30
CA LEU A 908 11.80 -43.02 33.23
C LEU A 908 12.61 -44.19 32.67
N VAL A 909 13.66 -44.57 33.39
CA VAL A 909 14.52 -45.69 33.02
C VAL A 909 14.46 -46.76 34.10
N ARG A 910 14.05 -47.98 33.75
CA ARG A 910 13.92 -49.13 34.64
C ARG A 910 14.82 -50.27 34.21
N MET A 911 15.85 -50.58 34.97
CA MET A 911 16.84 -51.59 34.59
C MET A 911 16.97 -52.70 35.64
N LYS A 912 17.29 -53.91 35.19
CA LYS A 912 17.59 -55.07 36.04
C LYS A 912 18.87 -55.76 35.59
N LYS A 913 19.68 -56.27 36.52
CA LYS A 913 20.97 -56.93 36.25
C LYS A 913 21.88 -56.03 35.39
N VAL A 914 22.28 -54.90 35.94
CA VAL A 914 23.14 -53.95 35.24
C VAL A 914 24.57 -54.10 35.74
N ASP A 915 25.55 -54.18 34.84
CA ASP A 915 26.98 -54.22 35.16
C ASP A 915 27.68 -52.99 34.55
N ILE A 916 28.06 -52.02 35.38
CA ILE A 916 28.72 -50.78 34.93
C ILE A 916 30.18 -50.78 35.37
N LYS A 917 31.09 -50.65 34.41
CA LYS A 917 32.54 -50.72 34.63
C LYS A 917 33.24 -49.54 33.99
N ASN A 918 34.33 -49.09 34.62
CA ASN A 918 35.27 -48.14 34.05
C ASN A 918 34.63 -46.82 33.55
N CYS A 919 33.61 -46.31 34.25
CA CYS A 919 32.95 -45.04 33.91
C CYS A 919 33.28 -43.93 34.92
N ASP A 920 33.27 -42.67 34.51
CA ASP A 920 33.37 -41.56 35.47
C ASP A 920 32.11 -41.53 36.36
N LYS A 921 30.93 -41.53 35.74
CA LYS A 921 29.62 -41.47 36.40
C LYS A 921 28.85 -42.76 36.11
N GLY A 922 28.37 -43.46 37.13
CA GLY A 922 27.61 -44.71 36.95
C GLY A 922 26.20 -44.46 36.45
N LEU A 923 25.37 -43.85 37.32
CA LEU A 923 23.97 -43.51 37.06
C LEU A 923 23.77 -41.99 37.19
N SER A 924 23.15 -41.35 36.22
CA SER A 924 22.87 -39.91 36.25
C SER A 924 21.40 -39.59 36.00
N ALA A 925 20.77 -38.75 36.82
CA ALA A 925 19.40 -38.27 36.58
C ALA A 925 19.31 -36.75 36.75
N TYR A 926 18.91 -36.02 35.71
CA TYR A 926 18.93 -34.55 35.74
C TYR A 926 17.96 -33.91 34.72
N MET A 927 17.57 -32.66 34.96
CA MET A 927 16.83 -31.83 34.01
C MET A 927 17.81 -31.06 33.10
N LYS A 928 17.81 -31.35 31.80
CA LYS A 928 18.59 -30.63 30.78
C LYS A 928 17.77 -29.49 30.17
N LYS A 929 16.48 -29.72 29.94
CA LYS A 929 15.53 -28.78 29.31
C LYS A 929 14.51 -28.27 30.35
N PRO A 930 14.49 -26.96 30.68
CA PRO A 930 13.63 -26.42 31.75
C PRO A 930 12.12 -26.58 31.55
N GLU A 931 11.66 -26.76 30.30
CA GLU A 931 10.26 -27.05 29.97
C GLU A 931 9.83 -28.47 30.37
N TYR A 932 10.80 -29.35 30.66
CA TYR A 932 10.60 -30.64 31.31
C TYR A 932 10.92 -30.53 32.81
N GLY A 933 11.05 -31.68 33.47
CA GLY A 933 11.39 -31.83 34.88
C GLY A 933 12.50 -32.86 35.06
N GLY A 934 12.82 -33.22 36.30
CA GLY A 934 13.88 -34.18 36.61
C GLY A 934 13.62 -35.57 36.04
N GLY A 935 14.70 -36.30 35.73
CA GLY A 935 14.63 -37.68 35.26
C GLY A 935 14.49 -38.69 36.40
N ARG A 936 14.05 -39.90 36.08
CA ARG A 936 13.91 -41.01 37.03
C ARG A 936 14.65 -42.26 36.55
N LEU A 937 15.46 -42.83 37.44
CA LEU A 937 16.16 -44.10 37.27
C LEU A 937 15.73 -45.08 38.37
N GLU A 938 15.39 -46.30 37.98
CA GLU A 938 15.07 -47.42 38.87
C GLU A 938 15.94 -48.62 38.46
N VAL A 939 16.89 -49.04 39.28
CA VAL A 939 17.83 -50.12 38.95
C VAL A 939 17.77 -51.25 39.97
N LYS A 940 17.64 -52.49 39.50
CA LYS A 940 17.70 -53.71 40.32
C LYS A 940 18.95 -54.53 40.01
N GLU A 941 19.58 -55.10 41.02
CA GLU A 941 20.78 -55.95 40.86
C GLU A 941 21.93 -55.22 40.12
N LEU A 942 22.38 -54.08 40.65
CA LEU A 942 23.49 -53.30 40.08
C LEU A 942 24.86 -53.85 40.53
N LYS A 943 25.71 -54.21 39.58
CA LYS A 943 27.15 -54.40 39.76
C LYS A 943 27.88 -53.18 39.24
N SER A 944 28.85 -52.71 40.01
CA SER A 944 29.69 -51.57 39.62
C SER A 944 31.15 -51.83 39.95
N GLU A 945 32.04 -51.50 39.01
CA GLU A 945 33.49 -51.64 39.17
C GLU A 945 34.20 -50.43 38.59
N ASN A 946 35.16 -49.86 39.33
CA ASN A 946 35.96 -48.71 38.87
C ASN A 946 35.09 -47.52 38.38
N ILE A 947 34.20 -47.04 39.25
CA ILE A 947 33.32 -45.88 39.00
C ILE A 947 33.69 -44.74 39.95
N GLN A 948 33.94 -43.53 39.42
CA GLN A 948 34.31 -42.37 40.26
C GLN A 948 33.11 -41.83 41.04
N HIS A 949 31.97 -41.66 40.36
CA HIS A 949 30.70 -41.18 40.92
C HIS A 949 29.59 -42.18 40.62
N LEU A 950 29.28 -43.08 41.56
CA LEU A 950 28.29 -44.14 41.32
C LEU A 950 26.89 -43.59 40.95
N PHE A 951 26.48 -42.48 41.56
CA PHE A 951 25.22 -41.80 41.25
C PHE A 951 25.37 -40.27 41.27
N LEU A 952 24.75 -39.59 40.31
CA LEU A 952 24.65 -38.13 40.23
C LEU A 952 23.20 -37.73 39.95
N LYS A 953 22.64 -36.81 40.74
CA LYS A 953 21.30 -36.29 40.46
C LYS A 953 21.12 -34.84 40.87
N ASP A 954 20.21 -34.15 40.20
CA ASP A 954 19.71 -32.85 40.67
C ASP A 954 18.60 -32.99 41.73
N ASP A 955 18.04 -31.85 42.16
CA ASP A 955 17.00 -31.79 43.19
C ASP A 955 15.63 -32.29 42.71
N LEU A 956 15.39 -32.30 41.40
CA LEU A 956 14.12 -32.70 40.79
C LEU A 956 14.10 -34.18 40.37
N SER A 957 15.28 -34.80 40.32
CA SER A 957 15.47 -36.14 39.78
C SER A 957 15.56 -37.21 40.87
N VAL A 958 15.24 -38.44 40.48
CA VAL A 958 15.16 -39.60 41.38
C VAL A 958 16.01 -40.74 40.84
N ILE A 959 16.85 -41.31 41.70
CA ILE A 959 17.56 -42.57 41.44
C ILE A 959 17.21 -43.54 42.57
N MET A 960 16.67 -44.71 42.22
CA MET A 960 16.35 -45.80 43.14
C MET A 960 17.16 -47.03 42.76
N ILE A 961 17.83 -47.65 43.74
CA ILE A 961 18.63 -48.86 43.55
C ILE A 961 18.14 -49.90 44.55
N ASP A 962 17.76 -51.07 44.04
CA ASP A 962 17.31 -52.21 44.84
C ASP A 962 18.25 -53.40 44.61
N ASN A 963 19.12 -53.64 45.57
CA ASN A 963 20.08 -54.74 45.56
C ASN A 963 19.56 -55.87 46.46
N GLU A 964 18.46 -56.52 46.10
CA GLU A 964 18.09 -57.82 46.70
C GLU A 964 18.75 -58.98 45.96
N ALA A 965 19.97 -59.33 46.38
CA ALA A 965 20.42 -60.71 46.49
C ALA A 965 21.60 -60.79 47.48
N LYS A 966 21.47 -61.71 48.46
CA LYS A 966 22.46 -62.03 49.51
C LYS A 966 23.86 -62.33 48.99
#